data_AF-A0A6M1ZX30-F1
#
_entry.id   AF-A0A6M1ZX30-F1
#
_cell.length_a   1.000
_cell.length_b   1.000
_cell.length_c   1.000
_cell.angle_alpha   90.00
_cell.angle_beta   90.00
_cell.angle_gamma   90.00
#
_symmetry.space_group_name_H-M   'P 1'
#
loop_
_entity.id
_entity.type
_entity.pdbx_description
1 polymer ?
#
loop_
_entity_poly.entity_id
_entity_poly.type
_entity_poly.pdbx_seq_one_letter_code
_entity_poly.pdbx_strand_id
1 'polypeptide(L)'
;MDFNIADLILKNLQFKPFFDKKLELPSGKVDKLTSKAWKNSCSSGPVTSTKRTKLSHLEPMSVQSLINEIWENPANISTVVSKLESHERLKKALVMEMLDKDGYYELLKFHASHLLRFKDERKREDLGRLLTKSGRGTLLLMRNFEVFGFNRSFKFELVEILYHDRDYFHLLSQYIEEFECPDIELRKKIALLASLDGTFQHYLSKNIDKFGIDDIEFIKMIAQNIIEIQPSKVLYNIDKFGFDRATNIELAFQFVETERTAYELASHIDQFGFEGTDILLELANKILEYPSGGRELVQHFDQFGITCPRFKKKIADKILQELRSSVTPWIEDVINHIHRLDLHPATPMGQKFLIEMACDIAAHQLVSAGEIYRNIDIFDIQNPHVIKSLKSNYKLYHDYYTKEKFLSIMIKPLMKWSEVNQDINEKIEILRQIPVEDDEKIKLLSACDIVQKYFSFAEEDRPNLATFNQAFNVIFGSLRKNKGSISVSLKDLQKIRAFVERYDSLLKCIDDLSKIDGELRSKLSVWLYYTIMKITFLITDPKLRNEVFKSRIIRSLFNLRDHELRYVMVNKFLRQLQDRPKASRREFLREITKSSRSSLTKLALNGLEQKLLEEESETAEVEEIQSFRETFKNPTKKDRATRKIYRNMFQRDGVKLCALLSALYQLEKSSNMEKGQICTLLRYLMQLEDNKKKHELFAELNVLNALFLIGKEGSIVVDSSSENHKQMLSILVRQFGELLPGLAVENPDKINELFFSGRHPEALPVYAAGLQDLGEEDKEIVLSSLRDFVQDVVSGEFNEKRYENSLHLSEVFKKEGLKEEWKAGQIGPLSAYLPKNASEKKFDPKEFIELRIRDGHLPINSLPRLASLLSIPITKETSVNESLDALLVGLVKNPDSLSPELINEIEEAVRQIKSDHEFLNDIDVLRDVLKPPAKKKEDDLIIVDSDHYLDLFLCGTEVAGSCQRVNGFSKYNKALMGYVQDGKHRVLAIKDSTGRIIGRSILRLLLNEKNEPVLFFERVYPTNLSFQYQRALQNFATERAQKMGIDLISSIPNSSLELYGVVKSLSLKAPYEYCDARYGIHDGPYEISYCYRLS
;
A
#
# COMPACT_ATOMS: atom_id res chain seq x y z
N MET A 1 -11.69 39.17 -16.68
CA MET A 1 -13.11 39.24 -16.30
C MET A 1 -13.62 37.86 -16.68
N ASP A 2 -13.54 36.89 -15.77
CA ASP A 2 -13.79 35.49 -16.13
C ASP A 2 -14.78 34.91 -15.13
N PHE A 3 -15.98 34.67 -15.66
CA PHE A 3 -17.12 34.12 -14.94
C PHE A 3 -17.00 32.60 -14.92
N ASN A 4 -16.97 32.02 -13.72
CA ASN A 4 -17.16 30.59 -13.54
C ASN A 4 -18.65 30.25 -13.78
N ILE A 5 -18.99 29.93 -15.03
CA ILE A 5 -20.34 29.67 -15.53
C ILE A 5 -20.96 28.45 -14.84
N ALA A 6 -20.16 27.49 -14.35
CA ALA A 6 -20.64 26.30 -13.66
C ALA A 6 -21.34 26.62 -12.33
N ASP A 7 -20.80 27.58 -11.56
CA ASP A 7 -21.38 28.01 -10.28
C ASP A 7 -22.66 28.83 -10.46
N LEU A 8 -22.78 29.56 -11.58
CA LEU A 8 -23.94 30.39 -11.90
C LEU A 8 -25.14 29.56 -12.38
N ILE A 9 -24.87 28.45 -13.08
CA ILE A 9 -25.91 27.50 -13.55
C ILE A 9 -26.45 26.69 -12.36
N LEU A 10 -25.58 26.27 -11.43
CA LEU A 10 -25.99 25.53 -10.24
C LEU A 10 -26.81 26.37 -9.25
N LYS A 11 -26.60 27.70 -9.19
CA LYS A 11 -27.35 28.60 -8.30
C LYS A 11 -28.73 29.02 -8.81
N ASN A 12 -29.02 28.93 -10.12
CA ASN A 12 -30.24 29.52 -10.71
C ASN A 12 -31.36 28.52 -11.04
N LEU A 13 -31.16 27.21 -10.88
CA LEU A 13 -32.20 26.21 -11.13
C LEU A 13 -32.89 25.83 -9.82
N GLN A 14 -33.85 26.66 -9.38
CA GLN A 14 -34.75 26.31 -8.27
C GLN A 14 -35.81 25.31 -8.75
N PHE A 15 -35.68 24.04 -8.35
CA PHE A 15 -36.80 23.10 -8.35
C PHE A 15 -37.29 22.86 -6.92
N LYS A 16 -38.61 23.00 -6.74
CA LYS A 16 -39.32 22.77 -5.49
C LYS A 16 -39.49 21.24 -5.31
N PRO A 17 -38.98 20.61 -4.23
CA PRO A 17 -39.14 19.17 -4.08
C PRO A 17 -40.61 18.82 -3.79
N PHE A 18 -41.15 17.87 -4.55
CA PHE A 18 -42.54 17.40 -4.50
C PHE A 18 -42.81 16.37 -3.37
N PHE A 19 -41.96 16.33 -2.33
CA PHE A 19 -42.08 15.39 -1.22
C PHE A 19 -42.37 16.09 0.11
N ASP A 20 -43.50 16.79 0.19
CA ASP A 20 -44.13 17.15 1.46
C ASP A 20 -45.33 16.24 1.73
N LYS A 21 -45.03 15.05 2.24
CA LYS A 21 -45.96 14.28 3.08
C LYS A 21 -45.18 13.34 3.98
N LYS A 22 -44.80 13.86 5.16
CA LYS A 22 -44.41 13.06 6.32
C LYS A 22 -45.51 12.03 6.63
N LEU A 23 -45.21 10.76 6.41
CA LEU A 23 -45.87 9.65 7.10
C LEU A 23 -44.98 9.32 8.31
N GLU A 24 -45.32 9.90 9.45
CA GLU A 24 -44.74 9.52 10.73
C GLU A 24 -45.17 8.10 11.07
N LEU A 25 -44.22 7.17 11.13
CA LEU A 25 -44.40 5.88 11.81
C LEU A 25 -43.79 6.00 13.21
N PRO A 26 -44.53 5.72 14.30
CA PRO A 26 -43.97 5.77 15.64
C PRO A 26 -42.96 4.64 15.83
N SER A 27 -41.72 5.01 16.10
CA SER A 27 -40.68 4.11 16.58
C SER A 27 -41.03 3.64 18.00
N GLY A 28 -41.23 2.33 18.16
CA GLY A 28 -41.31 1.67 19.45
C GLY A 28 -42.64 1.00 19.73
N LYS A 29 -42.82 -0.24 19.21
CA LYS A 29 -43.67 -1.33 19.76
C LYS A 29 -43.74 -2.55 18.82
N VAL A 30 -42.60 -3.07 18.35
CA VAL A 30 -42.62 -4.28 17.48
C VAL A 30 -42.38 -5.58 18.27
N ASP A 31 -41.69 -5.57 19.41
CA ASP A 31 -41.37 -6.83 20.12
C ASP A 31 -42.37 -7.26 21.20
N LYS A 32 -43.50 -6.57 21.37
CA LYS A 32 -44.53 -6.92 22.39
C LYS A 32 -45.94 -7.20 21.86
N LEU A 33 -46.16 -7.20 20.55
CA LEU A 33 -47.49 -7.45 19.96
C LEU A 33 -47.64 -8.78 19.21
N THR A 34 -46.56 -9.48 18.88
CA THR A 34 -46.61 -10.80 18.21
C THR A 34 -46.95 -11.96 19.15
N SER A 35 -46.75 -11.82 20.47
CA SER A 35 -47.14 -12.85 21.45
C SER A 35 -48.51 -12.63 22.10
N LYS A 36 -49.08 -11.41 22.01
CA LYS A 36 -50.32 -11.03 22.72
C LYS A 36 -51.57 -11.01 21.84
N ALA A 37 -51.43 -10.90 20.52
CA ALA A 37 -52.56 -10.96 19.58
C ALA A 37 -53.00 -12.40 19.24
N TRP A 38 -52.19 -13.42 19.55
CA TRP A 38 -52.52 -14.81 19.23
C TRP A 38 -53.24 -15.56 20.36
N LYS A 39 -53.15 -15.08 21.62
CA LYS A 39 -53.81 -15.70 22.78
C LYS A 39 -55.25 -15.24 23.03
N ASN A 40 -55.74 -14.20 22.36
CA ASN A 40 -57.06 -13.59 22.64
C ASN A 40 -58.14 -13.81 21.56
N SER A 41 -57.94 -14.70 20.59
CA SER A 41 -58.91 -14.94 19.50
C SER A 41 -59.60 -16.32 19.55
N CYS A 42 -59.54 -17.05 20.67
CA CYS A 42 -60.26 -18.32 20.84
C CYS A 42 -61.13 -18.31 22.11
N SER A 43 -62.18 -17.48 22.13
CA SER A 43 -63.32 -17.69 23.02
C SER A 43 -64.51 -16.81 22.63
N SER A 44 -65.41 -17.32 21.79
CA SER A 44 -66.88 -17.20 21.93
C SER A 44 -67.63 -17.63 20.66
N GLY A 45 -68.55 -18.57 20.80
CA GLY A 45 -69.73 -18.70 19.91
C GLY A 45 -69.74 -19.91 18.96
N PRO A 46 -70.76 -20.79 19.02
CA PRO A 46 -70.86 -21.96 18.16
C PRO A 46 -71.47 -21.58 16.81
N VAL A 47 -70.78 -21.89 15.71
CA VAL A 47 -71.37 -21.85 14.37
C VAL A 47 -71.14 -23.19 13.68
N THR A 48 -72.25 -23.76 13.25
CA THR A 48 -72.42 -25.08 12.66
C THR A 48 -71.83 -25.20 11.25
N SER A 49 -71.14 -26.32 11.06
CA SER A 49 -71.08 -27.18 9.87
C SER A 49 -70.68 -26.62 8.49
N THR A 50 -69.70 -27.34 7.92
CA THR A 50 -69.51 -27.70 6.51
C THR A 50 -68.95 -26.65 5.55
N LYS A 51 -67.61 -26.48 5.59
CA LYS A 51 -66.67 -26.54 4.44
C LYS A 51 -65.30 -25.99 4.87
N ARG A 52 -64.50 -26.80 5.57
CA ARG A 52 -63.08 -26.49 5.81
C ARG A 52 -62.28 -27.77 6.09
N THR A 53 -62.11 -28.56 5.04
CA THR A 53 -61.11 -29.64 5.00
C THR A 53 -60.48 -29.58 3.62
N LYS A 54 -59.46 -28.71 3.47
CA LYS A 54 -58.39 -28.84 2.45
C LYS A 54 -57.26 -27.79 2.52
N LEU A 55 -57.08 -27.03 3.61
CA LEU A 55 -56.02 -26.01 3.71
C LEU A 55 -55.31 -25.96 5.09
N SER A 56 -55.15 -27.11 5.75
CA SER A 56 -54.54 -27.21 7.10
C SER A 56 -53.17 -27.90 7.15
N HIS A 57 -52.43 -27.96 6.04
CA HIS A 57 -51.12 -28.64 5.99
C HIS A 57 -49.93 -27.77 5.58
N LEU A 58 -50.04 -26.45 5.71
CA LEU A 58 -48.87 -25.58 5.63
C LEU A 58 -48.75 -24.84 6.96
N GLU A 59 -47.89 -25.35 7.83
CA GLU A 59 -47.36 -24.55 8.95
C GLU A 59 -46.74 -23.26 8.39
N PRO A 60 -46.74 -22.15 9.15
CA PRO A 60 -46.13 -20.91 8.69
C PRO A 60 -44.62 -21.09 8.58
N MET A 61 -44.15 -21.45 7.37
CA MET A 61 -42.72 -21.54 7.07
C MET A 61 -42.11 -20.15 7.25
N SER A 62 -41.09 -20.05 8.11
CA SER A 62 -40.32 -18.82 8.26
C SER A 62 -39.47 -18.57 7.00
N VAL A 63 -39.15 -17.31 6.73
CA VAL A 63 -38.24 -16.93 5.62
C VAL A 63 -36.91 -17.68 5.72
N GLN A 64 -36.39 -17.83 6.94
CA GLN A 64 -35.16 -18.61 7.20
C GLN A 64 -35.30 -20.10 6.90
N SER A 65 -36.48 -20.70 7.12
CA SER A 65 -36.73 -22.11 6.78
C SER A 65 -36.71 -22.34 5.27
N LEU A 66 -37.25 -21.38 4.50
CA LEU A 66 -37.22 -21.44 3.03
C LEU A 66 -35.81 -21.23 2.50
N ILE A 67 -35.04 -20.32 3.10
CA ILE A 67 -33.63 -20.11 2.78
C ILE A 67 -32.83 -21.40 3.01
N ASN A 68 -33.03 -22.05 4.15
CA ASN A 68 -32.36 -23.31 4.47
C ASN A 68 -32.79 -24.43 3.52
N GLU A 69 -34.08 -24.53 3.15
CA GLU A 69 -34.58 -25.51 2.17
C GLU A 69 -33.93 -25.33 0.79
N ILE A 70 -33.72 -24.09 0.36
CA ILE A 70 -33.03 -23.77 -0.89
C ILE A 70 -31.52 -24.09 -0.80
N TRP A 71 -30.89 -23.78 0.33
CA TRP A 71 -29.45 -23.99 0.53
C TRP A 71 -29.07 -25.47 0.63
N GLU A 72 -29.86 -26.25 1.36
CA GLU A 72 -29.61 -27.68 1.55
C GLU A 72 -29.87 -28.49 0.27
N ASN A 73 -30.73 -27.99 -0.62
CA ASN A 73 -30.99 -28.61 -1.91
C ASN A 73 -31.42 -27.59 -2.99
N PRO A 74 -30.47 -27.02 -3.77
CA PRO A 74 -30.77 -26.03 -4.81
C PRO A 74 -31.77 -26.50 -5.87
N ALA A 75 -31.94 -27.81 -6.07
CA ALA A 75 -32.92 -28.38 -7.01
C ALA A 75 -34.38 -28.18 -6.55
N ASN A 76 -34.62 -27.93 -5.26
CA ASN A 76 -35.97 -27.71 -4.71
C ASN A 76 -36.51 -26.30 -4.97
N ILE A 77 -35.73 -25.40 -5.56
CA ILE A 77 -36.12 -24.00 -5.67
C ILE A 77 -37.32 -23.78 -6.60
N SER A 78 -37.54 -24.61 -7.64
CA SER A 78 -38.76 -24.53 -8.46
C SER A 78 -40.01 -24.88 -7.64
N THR A 79 -39.85 -25.78 -6.66
CA THR A 79 -40.88 -26.18 -5.71
C THR A 79 -41.09 -25.10 -4.65
N VAL A 80 -40.02 -24.44 -4.18
CA VAL A 80 -40.13 -23.28 -3.28
C VAL A 80 -40.79 -22.09 -4.00
N VAL A 81 -40.41 -21.81 -5.24
CA VAL A 81 -41.01 -20.75 -6.06
C VAL A 81 -42.49 -21.03 -6.33
N SER A 82 -42.88 -22.26 -6.66
CA SER A 82 -44.29 -22.62 -6.85
C SER A 82 -45.11 -22.58 -5.54
N LYS A 83 -44.52 -22.99 -4.41
CA LYS A 83 -45.12 -22.78 -3.07
C LYS A 83 -45.33 -21.29 -2.77
N LEU A 84 -44.40 -20.45 -3.20
CA LEU A 84 -44.43 -19.00 -3.01
C LEU A 84 -45.34 -18.26 -3.99
N GLU A 85 -45.81 -18.89 -5.08
CA GLU A 85 -46.69 -18.24 -6.09
C GLU A 85 -47.95 -17.62 -5.48
N SER A 86 -48.44 -18.17 -4.38
CA SER A 86 -49.61 -17.69 -3.63
C SER A 86 -49.28 -16.78 -2.43
N HIS A 87 -47.99 -16.54 -2.10
CA HIS A 87 -47.56 -15.90 -0.84
C HIS A 87 -46.64 -14.68 -1.06
N GLU A 88 -47.23 -13.55 -1.43
CA GLU A 88 -46.52 -12.35 -1.89
C GLU A 88 -45.65 -11.65 -0.82
N ARG A 89 -46.12 -11.56 0.42
CA ARG A 89 -45.31 -10.98 1.53
C ARG A 89 -44.06 -11.81 1.81
N LEU A 90 -44.17 -13.13 1.70
CA LEU A 90 -43.07 -14.05 1.92
C LEU A 90 -42.03 -13.97 0.78
N LYS A 91 -42.47 -13.76 -0.47
CA LYS A 91 -41.58 -13.46 -1.61
C LYS A 91 -40.76 -12.19 -1.38
N LYS A 92 -41.41 -11.08 -1.00
CA LYS A 92 -40.70 -9.82 -0.73
C LYS A 92 -39.69 -9.97 0.42
N ALA A 93 -40.09 -10.64 1.50
CA ALA A 93 -39.20 -10.88 2.64
C ALA A 93 -38.02 -11.81 2.31
N LEU A 94 -38.25 -12.85 1.50
CA LEU A 94 -37.19 -13.75 1.02
C LEU A 94 -36.18 -13.03 0.13
N VAL A 95 -36.64 -12.17 -0.79
CA VAL A 95 -35.74 -11.36 -1.63
C VAL A 95 -34.91 -10.39 -0.79
N MET A 96 -35.52 -9.71 0.19
CA MET A 96 -34.80 -8.82 1.11
C MET A 96 -33.73 -9.55 1.91
N GLU A 97 -34.07 -10.70 2.49
CA GLU A 97 -33.15 -11.51 3.30
C GLU A 97 -32.02 -12.13 2.46
N MET A 98 -32.28 -12.43 1.19
CA MET A 98 -31.26 -12.90 0.24
C MET A 98 -30.34 -11.79 -0.26
N LEU A 99 -30.81 -10.53 -0.34
CA LEU A 99 -29.96 -9.39 -0.73
C LEU A 99 -28.98 -8.98 0.38
N ASP A 100 -29.29 -9.28 1.63
CA ASP A 100 -28.53 -8.85 2.82
C ASP A 100 -27.37 -9.79 3.22
N LYS A 101 -27.24 -10.96 2.58
CA LYS A 101 -26.25 -12.00 2.97
C LYS A 101 -25.18 -12.25 1.91
N ASP A 102 -23.91 -12.16 2.33
CA ASP A 102 -22.72 -12.48 1.54
C ASP A 102 -22.69 -13.97 1.13
N GLY A 103 -23.17 -14.27 -0.09
CA GLY A 103 -23.22 -15.62 -0.66
C GLY A 103 -24.41 -15.88 -1.57
N TYR A 104 -25.45 -15.05 -1.51
CA TYR A 104 -26.69 -15.23 -2.27
C TYR A 104 -26.69 -14.58 -3.66
N TYR A 105 -25.62 -13.88 -4.02
CA TYR A 105 -25.49 -13.22 -5.33
C TYR A 105 -25.54 -14.20 -6.50
N GLU A 106 -24.82 -15.32 -6.43
CA GLU A 106 -24.85 -16.35 -7.49
C GLU A 106 -26.21 -17.08 -7.54
N LEU A 107 -26.90 -17.18 -6.40
CA LEU A 107 -28.27 -17.70 -6.33
C LEU A 107 -29.27 -16.75 -7.01
N LEU A 108 -29.16 -15.44 -6.74
CA LEU A 108 -29.95 -14.40 -7.39
C LEU A 108 -29.64 -14.30 -8.89
N LYS A 109 -28.39 -14.46 -9.31
CA LYS A 109 -27.96 -14.44 -10.72
C LYS A 109 -28.48 -15.65 -11.50
N PHE A 110 -28.45 -16.85 -10.91
CA PHE A 110 -28.99 -18.07 -11.52
C PHE A 110 -30.54 -18.08 -11.56
N HIS A 111 -31.21 -17.30 -10.72
CA HIS A 111 -32.67 -17.33 -10.55
C HIS A 111 -33.41 -16.01 -10.81
N ALA A 112 -32.72 -14.94 -11.19
CA ALA A 112 -33.35 -13.71 -11.69
C ALA A 112 -34.35 -14.08 -12.79
N SER A 113 -33.99 -14.97 -13.73
CA SER A 113 -34.87 -15.52 -14.77
C SER A 113 -36.20 -16.13 -14.29
N HIS A 114 -36.32 -16.55 -13.03
CA HIS A 114 -37.55 -17.07 -12.41
C HIS A 114 -38.32 -16.02 -11.60
N LEU A 115 -37.62 -15.10 -10.94
CA LEU A 115 -38.25 -13.91 -10.33
C LEU A 115 -38.81 -12.97 -11.43
N LEU A 116 -38.23 -13.00 -12.63
CA LEU A 116 -38.63 -12.21 -13.81
C LEU A 116 -39.95 -12.65 -14.46
N ARG A 117 -40.64 -13.66 -13.91
CA ARG A 117 -41.98 -14.07 -14.36
C ARG A 117 -43.13 -13.27 -13.72
N PHE A 118 -42.86 -12.15 -13.06
CA PHE A 118 -43.94 -11.22 -12.68
C PHE A 118 -44.60 -10.70 -13.95
N LYS A 119 -45.82 -11.19 -14.24
CA LYS A 119 -46.67 -10.66 -15.31
C LYS A 119 -47.13 -9.23 -15.01
N ASP A 120 -47.14 -8.85 -13.74
CA ASP A 120 -47.54 -7.54 -13.25
C ASP A 120 -46.35 -6.57 -13.31
N GLU A 121 -46.48 -5.59 -14.19
CA GLU A 121 -45.50 -4.54 -14.48
C GLU A 121 -45.13 -3.71 -13.25
N ARG A 122 -46.12 -3.32 -12.44
CA ARG A 122 -45.90 -2.50 -11.23
C ARG A 122 -45.05 -3.24 -10.20
N LYS A 123 -45.19 -4.57 -10.15
CA LYS A 123 -44.37 -5.40 -9.25
C LYS A 123 -42.92 -5.51 -9.73
N ARG A 124 -42.68 -5.46 -11.04
CA ARG A 124 -41.33 -5.38 -11.58
C ARG A 124 -40.70 -4.05 -11.19
N GLU A 125 -41.41 -2.93 -11.34
CA GLU A 125 -40.92 -1.60 -10.92
C GLU A 125 -40.62 -1.54 -9.42
N ASP A 126 -41.53 -2.01 -8.56
CA ASP A 126 -41.31 -2.08 -7.11
C ASP A 126 -40.03 -2.86 -6.77
N LEU A 127 -39.81 -3.99 -7.45
CA LEU A 127 -38.61 -4.80 -7.30
C LEU A 127 -37.38 -4.06 -7.81
N GLY A 128 -37.48 -3.33 -8.93
CA GLY A 128 -36.43 -2.47 -9.45
C GLY A 128 -36.01 -1.39 -8.44
N ARG A 129 -36.96 -0.67 -7.85
CA ARG A 129 -36.71 0.36 -6.81
C ARG A 129 -36.08 -0.21 -5.55
N LEU A 130 -36.37 -1.48 -5.26
CA LEU A 130 -35.85 -2.18 -4.12
C LEU A 130 -34.43 -2.66 -4.39
N LEU A 131 -34.18 -3.16 -5.60
CA LEU A 131 -32.86 -3.56 -6.07
C LEU A 131 -31.91 -2.37 -6.15
N THR A 132 -32.36 -1.19 -6.62
CA THR A 132 -31.52 0.03 -6.66
C THR A 132 -31.09 0.53 -5.29
N LYS A 133 -31.83 0.22 -4.22
CA LYS A 133 -31.46 0.56 -2.84
C LYS A 133 -30.40 -0.37 -2.23
N SER A 134 -30.14 -1.50 -2.88
CA SER A 134 -29.11 -2.46 -2.46
C SER A 134 -27.99 -2.44 -3.49
N GLY A 135 -26.79 -1.99 -3.15
CA GLY A 135 -25.78 -1.73 -4.19
C GLY A 135 -25.48 -2.92 -5.13
N ARG A 136 -25.49 -4.14 -4.60
CA ARG A 136 -25.37 -5.38 -5.41
C ARG A 136 -26.63 -5.72 -6.23
N GLY A 137 -27.80 -5.33 -5.75
CA GLY A 137 -29.07 -5.46 -6.48
C GLY A 137 -29.11 -4.54 -7.70
N THR A 138 -28.50 -3.36 -7.63
CA THR A 138 -28.31 -2.46 -8.78
C THR A 138 -27.53 -3.13 -9.91
N LEU A 139 -26.41 -3.80 -9.60
CA LEU A 139 -25.63 -4.54 -10.60
C LEU A 139 -26.44 -5.68 -11.25
N LEU A 140 -27.26 -6.39 -10.46
CA LEU A 140 -28.12 -7.45 -10.96
C LEU A 140 -29.24 -6.90 -11.87
N LEU A 141 -29.83 -5.77 -11.46
CA LEU A 141 -30.83 -5.01 -12.21
C LEU A 141 -30.28 -4.60 -13.58
N MET A 142 -29.06 -4.04 -13.60
CA MET A 142 -28.39 -3.58 -14.82
C MET A 142 -28.03 -4.72 -15.76
N ARG A 143 -27.45 -5.80 -15.24
CA ARG A 143 -27.06 -6.97 -16.07
C ARG A 143 -28.23 -7.73 -16.69
N ASN A 144 -29.45 -7.52 -16.20
CA ASN A 144 -30.66 -8.19 -16.65
C ASN A 144 -31.75 -7.18 -17.05
N PHE A 145 -31.37 -5.94 -17.37
CA PHE A 145 -32.29 -4.82 -17.53
C PHE A 145 -33.39 -5.11 -18.56
N GLU A 146 -33.02 -5.65 -19.73
CA GLU A 146 -33.96 -6.08 -20.76
C GLU A 146 -34.95 -7.15 -20.26
N VAL A 147 -34.47 -8.06 -19.42
CA VAL A 147 -35.27 -9.18 -18.91
C VAL A 147 -36.34 -8.69 -17.94
N PHE A 148 -36.11 -7.57 -17.23
CA PHE A 148 -37.12 -6.97 -16.36
C PHE A 148 -38.28 -6.32 -17.14
N GLY A 149 -38.13 -6.03 -18.43
CA GLY A 149 -39.20 -5.45 -19.25
C GLY A 149 -39.84 -4.22 -18.60
N PHE A 150 -39.01 -3.31 -18.09
CA PHE A 150 -39.46 -2.03 -17.51
C PHE A 150 -40.05 -1.14 -18.59
N ASN A 151 -41.14 -0.45 -18.27
CA ASN A 151 -41.63 0.60 -19.16
C ASN A 151 -40.69 1.82 -19.15
N ARG A 152 -40.84 2.64 -20.17
CA ARG A 152 -40.05 3.85 -20.40
C ARG A 152 -40.05 4.82 -19.21
N SER A 153 -41.17 4.94 -18.47
CA SER A 153 -41.28 5.83 -17.31
C SER A 153 -40.35 5.39 -16.19
N PHE A 154 -40.30 4.08 -15.89
CA PHE A 154 -39.44 3.57 -14.84
C PHE A 154 -37.97 3.51 -15.26
N LYS A 155 -37.69 3.25 -16.55
CA LYS A 155 -36.31 3.36 -17.09
C LYS A 155 -35.72 4.76 -16.84
N PHE A 156 -36.52 5.81 -17.06
CA PHE A 156 -36.10 7.19 -16.80
C PHE A 156 -35.83 7.44 -15.32
N GLU A 157 -36.73 6.99 -14.44
CA GLU A 157 -36.53 7.12 -12.99
C GLU A 157 -35.27 6.38 -12.51
N LEU A 158 -34.96 5.22 -13.09
CA LEU A 158 -33.72 4.51 -12.79
C LEU A 158 -32.48 5.33 -13.16
N VAL A 159 -32.51 6.05 -14.28
CA VAL A 159 -31.40 6.95 -14.65
C VAL A 159 -31.23 8.07 -13.62
N GLU A 160 -32.32 8.68 -13.13
CA GLU A 160 -32.25 9.70 -12.08
C GLU A 160 -31.71 9.14 -10.76
N ILE A 161 -32.16 7.95 -10.36
CA ILE A 161 -31.68 7.27 -9.14
C ILE A 161 -30.18 6.98 -9.24
N LEU A 162 -29.75 6.43 -10.38
CA LEU A 162 -28.34 6.09 -10.63
C LEU A 162 -27.47 7.33 -10.82
N TYR A 163 -28.01 8.42 -11.36
CA TYR A 163 -27.29 9.68 -11.55
C TYR A 163 -26.81 10.28 -10.22
N HIS A 164 -27.57 10.06 -9.14
CA HIS A 164 -27.18 10.52 -7.81
C HIS A 164 -26.14 9.64 -7.12
N ASP A 165 -25.77 8.51 -7.71
CA ASP A 165 -24.81 7.55 -7.15
C ASP A 165 -23.64 7.32 -8.13
N ARG A 166 -22.51 7.98 -7.82
CA ARG A 166 -21.31 7.99 -8.69
C ARG A 166 -20.78 6.59 -8.97
N ASP A 167 -20.97 5.61 -8.07
CA ASP A 167 -20.42 4.27 -8.22
C ASP A 167 -21.00 3.53 -9.44
N TYR A 168 -22.16 3.96 -9.95
CA TYR A 168 -22.82 3.34 -11.10
C TYR A 168 -22.63 4.10 -12.41
N PHE A 169 -21.79 5.14 -12.46
CA PHE A 169 -21.56 5.89 -13.70
C PHE A 169 -21.03 5.02 -14.83
N HIS A 170 -20.16 4.04 -14.54
CA HIS A 170 -19.73 3.06 -15.54
C HIS A 170 -20.89 2.25 -16.15
N LEU A 171 -21.89 1.87 -15.34
CA LEU A 171 -23.09 1.16 -15.81
C LEU A 171 -24.01 2.09 -16.58
N LEU A 172 -24.20 3.32 -16.10
CA LEU A 172 -24.94 4.34 -16.84
C LEU A 172 -24.31 4.58 -18.20
N SER A 173 -23.00 4.79 -18.28
CA SER A 173 -22.29 4.95 -19.56
C SER A 173 -22.42 3.73 -20.47
N GLN A 174 -22.41 2.52 -19.91
CA GLN A 174 -22.52 1.29 -20.71
C GLN A 174 -23.93 1.05 -21.27
N TYR A 175 -24.96 1.40 -20.49
CA TYR A 175 -26.36 1.03 -20.74
C TYR A 175 -27.27 2.23 -21.07
N ILE A 176 -26.74 3.44 -21.26
CA ILE A 176 -27.51 4.68 -21.45
C ILE A 176 -28.56 4.58 -22.57
N GLU A 177 -28.24 3.85 -23.64
CA GLU A 177 -29.13 3.60 -24.77
C GLU A 177 -30.30 2.68 -24.38
N GLU A 178 -30.04 1.62 -23.62
CA GLU A 178 -31.06 0.66 -23.15
C GLU A 178 -32.08 1.33 -22.21
N PHE A 179 -31.64 2.35 -21.46
CA PHE A 179 -32.51 3.16 -20.61
C PHE A 179 -33.50 4.03 -21.39
N GLU A 180 -33.32 4.21 -22.70
CA GLU A 180 -34.18 5.07 -23.54
C GLU A 180 -34.35 6.49 -22.95
N CYS A 181 -33.35 7.00 -22.23
CA CYS A 181 -33.45 8.27 -21.49
C CYS A 181 -33.79 9.41 -22.46
N PRO A 182 -35.00 9.99 -22.47
CA PRO A 182 -35.36 10.97 -23.49
C PRO A 182 -34.71 12.34 -23.25
N ASP A 183 -34.17 12.58 -22.06
CA ASP A 183 -33.61 13.87 -21.66
C ASP A 183 -32.14 14.00 -22.09
N ILE A 184 -31.92 14.74 -23.17
CA ILE A 184 -30.59 15.02 -23.71
C ILE A 184 -29.70 15.79 -22.73
N GLU A 185 -30.27 16.67 -21.90
CA GLU A 185 -29.51 17.46 -20.93
C GLU A 185 -29.02 16.59 -19.77
N LEU A 186 -29.83 15.61 -19.35
CA LEU A 186 -29.39 14.61 -18.37
C LEU A 186 -28.26 13.73 -18.93
N ARG A 187 -28.37 13.31 -20.19
CA ARG A 187 -27.29 12.55 -20.86
C ARG A 187 -26.00 13.36 -20.95
N LYS A 188 -26.08 14.64 -21.33
CA LYS A 188 -24.93 15.56 -21.33
C LYS A 188 -24.30 15.67 -19.94
N LYS A 189 -25.10 15.85 -18.89
CA LYS A 189 -24.58 15.90 -17.50
C LYS A 189 -23.88 14.62 -17.08
N ILE A 190 -24.43 13.46 -17.40
CA ILE A 190 -23.79 12.16 -17.11
C ILE A 190 -22.45 12.05 -17.86
N ALA A 191 -22.43 12.39 -19.15
CA ALA A 191 -21.20 12.38 -19.95
C ALA A 191 -20.13 13.32 -19.37
N LEU A 192 -20.51 14.55 -18.97
CA LEU A 192 -19.58 15.52 -18.37
C LEU A 192 -19.01 15.04 -17.04
N LEU A 193 -19.85 14.49 -16.15
CA LEU A 193 -19.34 13.98 -14.88
C LEU A 193 -18.43 12.76 -15.08
N ALA A 194 -18.79 11.87 -16.00
CA ALA A 194 -17.97 10.70 -16.33
C ALA A 194 -16.65 11.08 -17.03
N SER A 195 -16.58 12.22 -17.72
CA SER A 195 -15.34 12.70 -18.35
C SER A 195 -14.36 13.31 -17.36
N LEU A 196 -14.83 13.75 -16.19
CA LEU A 196 -13.99 14.31 -15.12
C LEU A 196 -13.49 13.26 -14.10
N ASP A 197 -13.95 12.01 -14.20
CA ASP A 197 -13.57 10.92 -13.30
C ASP A 197 -12.74 9.86 -14.04
N GLY A 198 -11.45 9.78 -13.73
CA GLY A 198 -10.51 8.85 -14.36
C GLY A 198 -10.90 7.36 -14.29
N THR A 199 -11.84 6.97 -13.43
CA THR A 199 -12.36 5.59 -13.37
C THR A 199 -13.36 5.31 -14.50
N PHE A 200 -14.12 6.33 -14.92
CA PHE A 200 -15.25 6.18 -15.85
C PHE A 200 -14.94 6.57 -17.29
N GLN A 201 -13.86 7.32 -17.51
CA GLN A 201 -13.43 7.76 -18.84
C GLN A 201 -13.33 6.62 -19.86
N HIS A 202 -12.89 5.43 -19.44
CA HIS A 202 -12.83 4.25 -20.31
C HIS A 202 -14.21 3.76 -20.80
N TYR A 203 -15.21 3.83 -19.93
CA TYR A 203 -16.58 3.40 -20.25
C TYR A 203 -17.30 4.47 -21.07
N LEU A 204 -17.06 5.74 -20.74
CA LEU A 204 -17.58 6.87 -21.51
C LEU A 204 -17.04 6.85 -22.94
N SER A 205 -15.72 6.78 -23.13
CA SER A 205 -15.14 6.82 -24.48
C SER A 205 -15.60 5.67 -25.37
N LYS A 206 -15.80 4.47 -24.80
CA LYS A 206 -16.33 3.30 -25.50
C LYS A 206 -17.80 3.39 -25.94
N ASN A 207 -18.58 4.25 -25.30
CA ASN A 207 -20.04 4.30 -25.47
C ASN A 207 -20.53 5.73 -25.74
N ILE A 208 -19.67 6.68 -26.08
CA ILE A 208 -20.06 8.10 -26.24
C ILE A 208 -21.09 8.26 -27.37
N ASP A 209 -21.00 7.46 -28.43
CA ASP A 209 -22.00 7.34 -29.50
C ASP A 209 -23.39 6.96 -28.97
N LYS A 210 -23.46 6.06 -27.98
CA LYS A 210 -24.71 5.62 -27.37
C LYS A 210 -25.42 6.69 -26.54
N PHE A 211 -24.72 7.76 -26.14
CA PHE A 211 -25.36 8.88 -25.46
C PHE A 211 -26.29 9.66 -26.40
N GLY A 212 -26.21 9.49 -27.72
CA GLY A 212 -27.06 10.21 -28.68
C GLY A 212 -26.94 11.73 -28.51
N ILE A 213 -25.73 12.20 -28.20
CA ILE A 213 -25.40 13.61 -28.14
C ILE A 213 -24.87 14.00 -29.52
N ASP A 214 -25.61 14.85 -30.24
CA ASP A 214 -25.22 15.31 -31.58
C ASP A 214 -24.44 16.64 -31.54
N ASP A 215 -24.22 17.18 -30.34
CA ASP A 215 -23.50 18.43 -30.10
C ASP A 215 -21.98 18.19 -30.15
N ILE A 216 -21.39 18.39 -31.32
CA ILE A 216 -19.97 18.12 -31.60
C ILE A 216 -19.05 18.92 -30.66
N GLU A 217 -19.36 20.18 -30.37
CA GLU A 217 -18.53 21.01 -29.46
C GLU A 217 -18.57 20.45 -28.04
N PHE A 218 -19.74 19.98 -27.59
CA PHE A 218 -19.85 19.30 -26.30
C PHE A 218 -19.06 17.99 -26.28
N ILE A 219 -19.17 17.15 -27.31
CA ILE A 219 -18.41 15.90 -27.41
C ILE A 219 -16.90 16.16 -27.46
N LYS A 220 -16.47 17.24 -28.12
CA LYS A 220 -15.09 17.70 -28.17
C LYS A 220 -14.58 18.10 -26.78
N MET A 221 -15.35 18.88 -26.03
CA MET A 221 -15.04 19.20 -24.63
C MET A 221 -14.92 17.93 -23.77
N ILE A 222 -15.79 16.94 -23.97
CA ILE A 222 -15.71 15.64 -23.29
C ILE A 222 -14.39 14.93 -23.63
N ALA A 223 -14.00 14.89 -24.91
CA ALA A 223 -12.73 14.30 -25.32
C ALA A 223 -11.54 15.04 -24.68
N GLN A 224 -11.55 16.37 -24.66
CA GLN A 224 -10.48 17.18 -24.05
C GLN A 224 -10.32 16.90 -22.55
N ASN A 225 -11.41 16.83 -21.78
CA ASN A 225 -11.36 16.44 -20.37
C ASN A 225 -10.76 15.04 -20.17
N ILE A 226 -11.07 14.09 -21.07
CA ILE A 226 -10.47 12.75 -21.01
C ILE A 226 -8.99 12.81 -21.39
N ILE A 227 -8.59 13.63 -22.36
CA ILE A 227 -7.20 13.81 -22.79
C ILE A 227 -6.32 14.36 -21.67
N GLU A 228 -6.83 15.29 -20.86
CA GLU A 228 -6.08 15.86 -19.72
C GLU A 228 -5.77 14.82 -18.62
N ILE A 229 -6.59 13.78 -18.48
CA ILE A 229 -6.53 12.83 -17.36
C ILE A 229 -6.05 11.44 -17.80
N GLN A 230 -6.65 10.86 -18.86
CA GLN A 230 -6.28 9.56 -19.46
C GLN A 230 -6.39 9.57 -21.00
N PRO A 231 -5.43 10.21 -21.69
CA PRO A 231 -5.49 10.40 -23.13
C PRO A 231 -5.60 9.11 -23.96
N SER A 232 -4.99 8.01 -23.52
CA SER A 232 -5.12 6.70 -24.16
C SER A 232 -6.57 6.27 -24.39
N LYS A 233 -7.52 6.69 -23.53
CA LYS A 233 -8.93 6.29 -23.63
C LYS A 233 -9.66 6.90 -24.82
N VAL A 234 -9.30 8.13 -25.21
CA VAL A 234 -9.83 8.77 -26.42
C VAL A 234 -9.12 8.20 -27.65
N LEU A 235 -7.79 8.00 -27.59
CA LEU A 235 -7.03 7.37 -28.69
C LEU A 235 -7.64 6.05 -29.16
N TYR A 236 -7.91 5.11 -28.23
CA TYR A 236 -8.46 3.80 -28.56
C TYR A 236 -9.90 3.79 -29.09
N ASN A 237 -10.63 4.90 -28.99
CA ASN A 237 -12.06 4.97 -29.33
C ASN A 237 -12.42 6.24 -30.11
N ILE A 238 -11.45 6.85 -30.82
CA ILE A 238 -11.66 8.14 -31.50
C ILE A 238 -12.78 8.07 -32.53
N ASP A 239 -12.95 6.90 -33.17
CA ASP A 239 -14.04 6.59 -34.09
C ASP A 239 -15.44 6.71 -33.46
N LYS A 240 -15.54 6.49 -32.14
CA LYS A 240 -16.81 6.58 -31.39
C LYS A 240 -17.28 8.00 -31.14
N PHE A 241 -16.38 8.98 -31.17
CA PHE A 241 -16.73 10.37 -30.92
C PHE A 241 -17.42 11.04 -32.12
N GLY A 242 -17.41 10.42 -33.30
CA GLY A 242 -18.10 10.94 -34.47
C GLY A 242 -17.56 12.29 -34.96
N PHE A 243 -16.30 12.60 -34.63
CA PHE A 243 -15.67 13.86 -35.01
C PHE A 243 -15.50 13.99 -36.51
N ASP A 244 -15.61 15.23 -36.99
CA ASP A 244 -15.21 15.56 -38.35
C ASP A 244 -13.68 15.55 -38.48
N ARG A 245 -13.22 15.62 -39.73
CA ARG A 245 -11.79 15.61 -40.05
C ARG A 245 -11.02 16.74 -39.36
N ALA A 246 -11.61 17.94 -39.28
CA ALA A 246 -10.93 19.10 -38.69
C ALA A 246 -10.70 18.89 -37.19
N THR A 247 -11.70 18.39 -36.49
CA THR A 247 -11.65 18.10 -35.05
C THR A 247 -10.67 16.97 -34.74
N ASN A 248 -10.64 15.91 -35.55
CA ASN A 248 -9.65 14.83 -35.42
C ASN A 248 -8.21 15.34 -35.56
N ILE A 249 -7.96 16.27 -36.50
CA ILE A 249 -6.63 16.88 -36.67
C ILE A 249 -6.25 17.67 -35.41
N GLU A 250 -7.14 18.52 -34.91
CA GLU A 250 -6.91 19.33 -33.72
C GLU A 250 -6.59 18.46 -32.49
N LEU A 251 -7.39 17.41 -32.26
CA LEU A 251 -7.17 16.49 -31.13
C LEU A 251 -5.85 15.72 -31.29
N ALA A 252 -5.47 15.31 -32.51
CA ALA A 252 -4.17 14.67 -32.74
C ALA A 252 -3.00 15.59 -32.38
N PHE A 253 -3.06 16.89 -32.70
CA PHE A 253 -2.04 17.84 -32.25
C PHE A 253 -2.04 17.99 -30.72
N GLN A 254 -3.21 18.05 -30.09
CA GLN A 254 -3.33 18.10 -28.63
C GLN A 254 -2.75 16.84 -27.95
N PHE A 255 -2.92 15.66 -28.55
CA PHE A 255 -2.22 14.45 -28.11
C PHE A 255 -0.71 14.64 -28.19
N VAL A 256 -0.17 15.05 -29.33
CA VAL A 256 1.28 15.24 -29.46
C VAL A 256 1.85 16.25 -28.47
N GLU A 257 1.09 17.27 -28.04
CA GLU A 257 1.52 18.21 -26.99
C GLU A 257 1.67 17.57 -25.61
N THR A 258 1.07 16.39 -25.39
CA THR A 258 1.25 15.60 -24.17
C THR A 258 2.34 14.53 -24.41
N GLU A 259 3.51 14.71 -23.81
CA GLU A 259 4.70 13.84 -23.99
C GLU A 259 4.39 12.34 -23.90
N ARG A 260 3.47 11.95 -22.99
CA ARG A 260 3.06 10.55 -22.78
C ARG A 260 2.22 9.94 -23.89
N THR A 261 1.77 10.70 -24.90
CA THR A 261 0.81 10.19 -25.89
C THR A 261 1.27 10.37 -27.32
N ALA A 262 2.34 11.13 -27.55
CA ALA A 262 2.98 11.23 -28.86
C ALA A 262 3.33 9.83 -29.43
N TYR A 263 3.78 8.90 -28.59
CA TYR A 263 4.06 7.52 -29.01
C TYR A 263 2.79 6.67 -29.20
N GLU A 264 1.76 6.83 -28.34
CA GLU A 264 0.49 6.10 -28.46
C GLU A 264 -0.32 6.56 -29.69
N LEU A 265 -0.23 7.84 -30.04
CA LEU A 265 -0.82 8.39 -31.24
C LEU A 265 -0.22 7.74 -32.49
N ALA A 266 1.10 7.53 -32.51
CA ALA A 266 1.77 6.91 -33.65
C ALA A 266 1.22 5.51 -33.97
N SER A 267 0.84 4.72 -32.95
CA SER A 267 0.28 3.38 -33.16
C SER A 267 -1.21 3.35 -33.53
N HIS A 268 -1.91 4.49 -33.43
CA HIS A 268 -3.36 4.62 -33.67
C HIS A 268 -3.70 5.70 -34.71
N ILE A 269 -2.69 6.20 -35.44
CA ILE A 269 -2.86 7.32 -36.37
C ILE A 269 -3.88 7.01 -37.49
N ASP A 270 -4.01 5.74 -37.84
CA ASP A 270 -4.97 5.24 -38.83
C ASP A 270 -6.43 5.42 -38.37
N GLN A 271 -6.70 5.43 -37.07
CA GLN A 271 -8.03 5.62 -36.50
C GLN A 271 -8.56 7.04 -36.66
N PHE A 272 -7.69 8.03 -36.89
CA PHE A 272 -8.07 9.43 -37.08
C PHE A 272 -8.57 9.75 -38.49
N GLY A 273 -8.43 8.82 -39.44
CA GLY A 273 -8.96 8.97 -40.80
C GLY A 273 -8.27 10.08 -41.62
N PHE A 274 -6.98 10.32 -41.40
CA PHE A 274 -6.25 11.37 -42.11
C PHE A 274 -6.01 11.01 -43.58
N GLU A 275 -6.70 11.73 -44.48
CA GLU A 275 -6.48 11.65 -45.93
C GLU A 275 -5.61 12.82 -46.40
N GLY A 276 -4.29 12.72 -46.25
CA GLY A 276 -3.37 13.74 -46.75
C GLY A 276 -1.97 13.59 -46.18
N THR A 277 -0.99 13.50 -47.07
CA THR A 277 0.42 13.36 -46.68
C THR A 277 0.89 14.52 -45.83
N ASP A 278 0.45 15.76 -46.10
CA ASP A 278 1.01 16.95 -45.44
C ASP A 278 0.73 16.99 -43.94
N ILE A 279 -0.50 16.63 -43.50
CA ILE A 279 -0.87 16.58 -42.08
C ILE A 279 -0.14 15.44 -41.36
N LEU A 280 -0.06 14.26 -41.98
CA LEU A 280 0.67 13.12 -41.43
C LEU A 280 2.16 13.44 -41.28
N LEU A 281 2.73 14.19 -42.21
CA LEU A 281 4.11 14.68 -42.15
C LEU A 281 4.31 15.71 -41.03
N GLU A 282 3.35 16.61 -40.83
CA GLU A 282 3.38 17.60 -39.74
C GLU A 282 3.30 16.91 -38.37
N LEU A 283 2.36 15.97 -38.18
CA LEU A 283 2.24 15.17 -36.97
C LEU A 283 3.48 14.31 -36.72
N ALA A 284 4.03 13.67 -37.76
CA ALA A 284 5.27 12.92 -37.65
C ALA A 284 6.45 13.81 -37.20
N ASN A 285 6.56 15.03 -37.73
CA ASN A 285 7.58 15.98 -37.28
C ASN A 285 7.39 16.39 -35.82
N LYS A 286 6.15 16.59 -35.38
CA LYS A 286 5.80 16.90 -34.01
C LYS A 286 6.08 15.74 -33.05
N ILE A 287 5.78 14.51 -33.44
CA ILE A 287 6.10 13.30 -32.66
C ILE A 287 7.62 13.15 -32.49
N LEU A 288 8.40 13.50 -33.52
CA LEU A 288 9.87 13.52 -33.46
C LEU A 288 10.45 14.63 -32.58
N GLU A 289 9.66 15.60 -32.10
CA GLU A 289 10.13 16.55 -31.08
C GLU A 289 10.31 15.86 -29.71
N TYR A 290 9.77 14.65 -29.52
CA TYR A 290 9.83 13.89 -28.27
C TYR A 290 10.81 12.71 -28.35
N PRO A 291 11.66 12.48 -27.31
CA PRO A 291 12.70 11.44 -27.33
C PRO A 291 12.20 10.02 -27.59
N SER A 292 10.98 9.69 -27.12
CA SER A 292 10.36 8.38 -27.34
C SER A 292 9.60 8.28 -28.65
N GLY A 293 9.17 9.39 -29.27
CA GLY A 293 8.28 9.35 -30.44
C GLY A 293 8.88 8.71 -31.70
N GLY A 294 10.22 8.75 -31.84
CA GLY A 294 10.90 8.24 -33.03
C GLY A 294 10.81 6.72 -33.21
N ARG A 295 10.84 5.93 -32.13
CA ARG A 295 10.83 4.46 -32.23
C ARG A 295 9.48 3.94 -32.73
N GLU A 296 8.39 4.42 -32.14
CA GLU A 296 7.03 4.04 -32.48
C GLU A 296 6.65 4.58 -33.85
N LEU A 297 7.06 5.81 -34.21
CA LEU A 297 6.86 6.33 -35.56
C LEU A 297 7.49 5.41 -36.63
N VAL A 298 8.67 4.84 -36.38
CA VAL A 298 9.33 3.89 -37.30
C VAL A 298 8.56 2.57 -37.40
N GLN A 299 7.99 2.07 -36.29
CA GLN A 299 7.18 0.85 -36.30
C GLN A 299 5.88 1.01 -37.10
N HIS A 300 5.43 2.25 -37.28
CA HIS A 300 4.13 2.59 -37.87
C HIS A 300 4.22 3.45 -39.15
N PHE A 301 5.38 3.55 -39.81
CA PHE A 301 5.56 4.40 -41.01
C PHE A 301 4.50 4.21 -42.10
N ASP A 302 4.07 2.96 -42.31
CA ASP A 302 3.08 2.65 -43.33
C ASP A 302 1.71 3.25 -42.98
N GLN A 303 1.36 3.38 -41.70
CA GLN A 303 0.13 4.04 -41.24
C GLN A 303 0.17 5.56 -41.44
N PHE A 304 1.36 6.17 -41.47
CA PHE A 304 1.55 7.58 -41.83
C PHE A 304 1.56 7.82 -43.34
N GLY A 305 1.30 6.80 -44.17
CA GLY A 305 1.38 6.92 -45.63
C GLY A 305 2.80 7.20 -46.15
N ILE A 306 3.81 7.01 -45.29
CA ILE A 306 5.21 7.26 -45.61
C ILE A 306 5.72 6.07 -46.44
N THR A 307 5.43 6.07 -47.73
CA THR A 307 5.87 5.00 -48.65
C THR A 307 7.18 5.33 -49.38
N CYS A 308 7.57 6.61 -49.41
CA CYS A 308 8.77 7.07 -50.10
C CYS A 308 10.04 6.62 -49.36
N PRO A 309 10.90 5.78 -49.98
CA PRO A 309 12.14 5.30 -49.33
C PRO A 309 13.09 6.44 -48.95
N ARG A 310 13.10 7.55 -49.71
CA ARG A 310 13.89 8.74 -49.36
C ARG A 310 13.38 9.42 -48.09
N PHE A 311 12.08 9.39 -47.85
CA PHE A 311 11.48 10.00 -46.67
C PHE A 311 11.61 9.09 -45.43
N LYS A 312 11.38 7.78 -45.57
CA LYS A 312 11.74 6.78 -44.53
C LYS A 312 13.21 6.92 -44.13
N LYS A 313 14.10 7.05 -45.11
CA LYS A 313 15.53 7.31 -44.89
C LYS A 313 15.80 8.63 -44.19
N LYS A 314 15.15 9.73 -44.58
CA LYS A 314 15.31 11.04 -43.93
C LYS A 314 14.88 11.03 -42.46
N ILE A 315 13.77 10.35 -42.13
CA ILE A 315 13.35 10.20 -40.73
C ILE A 315 14.29 9.27 -39.97
N ALA A 316 14.69 8.14 -40.55
CA ALA A 316 15.66 7.25 -39.95
C ALA A 316 17.01 7.96 -39.70
N ASP A 317 17.47 8.78 -40.64
CA ASP A 317 18.69 9.58 -40.51
C ASP A 317 18.53 10.64 -39.41
N LYS A 318 17.34 11.25 -39.25
CA LYS A 318 17.04 12.18 -38.16
C LYS A 318 17.00 11.48 -36.79
N ILE A 319 16.35 10.32 -36.68
CA ILE A 319 16.32 9.49 -35.46
C ILE A 319 17.73 9.01 -35.12
N LEU A 320 18.53 8.61 -36.12
CA LEU A 320 19.93 8.24 -35.92
C LEU A 320 20.78 9.44 -35.53
N GLN A 321 20.49 10.63 -36.05
CA GLN A 321 21.15 11.87 -35.65
C GLN A 321 20.79 12.25 -34.22
N GLU A 322 19.55 12.09 -33.79
CA GLU A 322 19.07 12.32 -32.43
C GLU A 322 19.61 11.29 -31.44
N LEU A 323 19.62 10.00 -31.80
CA LEU A 323 20.30 8.94 -31.04
C LEU A 323 21.80 9.23 -30.95
N ARG A 324 22.44 9.66 -32.04
CA ARG A 324 23.85 10.08 -32.00
C ARG A 324 24.04 11.32 -31.15
N SER A 325 23.18 12.34 -31.22
CA SER A 325 23.34 13.59 -30.46
C SER A 325 22.94 13.47 -29.00
N SER A 326 22.14 12.48 -28.61
CA SER A 326 21.82 12.18 -27.21
C SER A 326 22.84 11.22 -26.60
N VAL A 327 23.29 10.23 -27.36
CA VAL A 327 24.19 9.18 -26.88
C VAL A 327 25.67 9.57 -26.98
N THR A 328 26.09 10.30 -28.02
CA THR A 328 27.51 10.69 -28.19
C THR A 328 27.97 11.64 -27.08
N PRO A 329 27.24 12.73 -26.74
CA PRO A 329 27.62 13.58 -25.62
C PRO A 329 27.55 12.86 -24.28
N TRP A 330 26.62 11.91 -24.09
CA TRP A 330 26.55 11.11 -22.86
C TRP A 330 27.70 10.11 -22.75
N ILE A 331 28.08 9.43 -23.83
CA ILE A 331 29.26 8.55 -23.87
C ILE A 331 30.54 9.38 -23.70
N GLU A 332 30.64 10.53 -24.37
CA GLU A 332 31.75 11.46 -24.20
C GLU A 332 31.79 12.03 -22.79
N ASP A 333 30.65 12.35 -22.17
CA ASP A 333 30.58 12.80 -20.78
C ASP A 333 30.95 11.68 -19.82
N VAL A 334 30.53 10.43 -20.03
CA VAL A 334 30.95 9.28 -19.22
C VAL A 334 32.46 9.05 -19.37
N ILE A 335 33.00 9.09 -20.59
CA ILE A 335 34.45 8.97 -20.87
C ILE A 335 35.22 10.15 -20.26
N ASN A 336 34.73 11.37 -20.41
CA ASN A 336 35.34 12.57 -19.87
C ASN A 336 35.22 12.62 -18.35
N HIS A 337 34.14 12.08 -17.76
CA HIS A 337 33.97 11.96 -16.32
C HIS A 337 34.93 10.90 -15.77
N ILE A 338 35.08 9.76 -16.46
CA ILE A 338 36.11 8.75 -16.17
C ILE A 338 37.52 9.37 -16.24
N HIS A 339 37.79 10.24 -17.22
CA HIS A 339 39.07 10.94 -17.33
C HIS A 339 39.27 12.07 -16.31
N ARG A 340 38.21 12.79 -15.91
CA ARG A 340 38.26 13.89 -14.94
C ARG A 340 38.37 13.40 -13.50
N LEU A 341 37.94 12.17 -13.20
CA LEU A 341 37.99 11.61 -11.85
C LEU A 341 39.43 11.28 -11.37
N ASP A 342 40.46 11.49 -12.21
CA ASP A 342 41.89 11.28 -11.90
C ASP A 342 42.15 10.03 -11.03
N LEU A 343 41.43 8.94 -11.36
CA LEU A 343 41.49 7.70 -10.61
C LEU A 343 42.82 7.01 -10.90
N HIS A 344 43.82 7.33 -10.08
CA HIS A 344 44.98 6.47 -9.86
C HIS A 344 44.48 5.04 -9.52
N PRO A 345 45.10 3.97 -10.02
CA PRO A 345 44.48 2.65 -10.11
C PRO A 345 44.38 2.00 -8.74
N ALA A 346 43.19 2.08 -8.11
CA ALA A 346 42.98 1.48 -6.79
C ALA A 346 42.04 0.28 -6.76
N THR A 347 41.10 0.08 -7.70
CA THR A 347 40.47 -1.27 -7.83
C THR A 347 40.03 -1.60 -9.27
N PRO A 348 40.42 -2.79 -9.78
CA PRO A 348 39.91 -3.36 -11.05
C PRO A 348 38.38 -3.52 -11.09
N MET A 349 37.71 -3.48 -9.93
CA MET A 349 36.27 -3.75 -9.79
C MET A 349 35.40 -2.56 -10.20
N GLY A 350 35.84 -1.32 -9.93
CA GLY A 350 35.11 -0.10 -10.33
C GLY A 350 35.18 0.15 -11.85
N GLN A 351 36.35 -0.08 -12.45
CA GLN A 351 36.50 -0.04 -13.92
C GLN A 351 35.64 -1.11 -14.59
N LYS A 352 35.60 -2.32 -14.03
CA LYS A 352 34.77 -3.42 -14.54
C LYS A 352 33.28 -3.10 -14.51
N PHE A 353 32.76 -2.53 -13.43
CA PHE A 353 31.33 -2.22 -13.31
C PHE A 353 30.88 -1.12 -14.28
N LEU A 354 31.66 -0.04 -14.42
CA LEU A 354 31.35 1.06 -15.35
C LEU A 354 31.42 0.62 -16.82
N ILE A 355 32.39 -0.24 -17.15
CA ILE A 355 32.50 -0.85 -18.48
C ILE A 355 31.32 -1.81 -18.73
N GLU A 356 30.95 -2.63 -17.74
CA GLU A 356 29.78 -3.54 -17.82
C GLU A 356 28.47 -2.79 -18.12
N MET A 357 28.20 -1.71 -17.40
CA MET A 357 27.00 -0.89 -17.60
C MET A 357 26.98 -0.19 -18.97
N ALA A 358 28.10 0.38 -19.40
CA ALA A 358 28.22 1.01 -20.71
C ALA A 358 28.02 -0.01 -21.86
N CYS A 359 28.51 -1.24 -21.68
CA CYS A 359 28.36 -2.33 -22.63
C CYS A 359 26.91 -2.85 -22.73
N ASP A 360 26.20 -3.02 -21.60
CA ASP A 360 24.80 -3.45 -21.61
C ASP A 360 23.89 -2.43 -22.30
N ILE A 361 24.14 -1.14 -22.07
CA ILE A 361 23.41 -0.04 -22.73
C ILE A 361 23.71 -0.02 -24.24
N ALA A 362 24.99 -0.15 -24.63
CA ALA A 362 25.38 -0.20 -26.04
C ALA A 362 24.79 -1.42 -26.78
N ALA A 363 24.71 -2.58 -26.12
CA ALA A 363 24.11 -3.79 -26.66
C ALA A 363 22.59 -3.61 -26.87
N HIS A 364 21.88 -3.03 -25.90
CA HIS A 364 20.44 -2.77 -26.01
C HIS A 364 20.14 -1.76 -27.14
N GLN A 365 20.99 -0.76 -27.31
CA GLN A 365 20.88 0.27 -28.37
C GLN A 365 21.17 -0.30 -29.76
N LEU A 366 22.14 -1.21 -29.91
CA LEU A 366 22.42 -1.90 -31.17
C LEU A 366 21.26 -2.81 -31.59
N VAL A 367 20.57 -3.45 -30.64
CA VAL A 367 19.35 -4.23 -30.90
C VAL A 367 18.22 -3.30 -31.39
N SER A 368 18.02 -2.15 -30.74
CA SER A 368 17.02 -1.16 -31.18
C SER A 368 17.33 -0.54 -32.54
N ALA A 369 18.61 -0.25 -32.84
CA ALA A 369 19.03 0.18 -34.17
C ALA A 369 18.80 -0.92 -35.22
N GLY A 370 19.05 -2.18 -34.86
CA GLY A 370 18.74 -3.34 -35.68
C GLY A 370 17.26 -3.47 -36.03
N GLU A 371 16.38 -3.28 -35.05
CA GLU A 371 14.92 -3.24 -35.24
C GLU A 371 14.49 -2.09 -36.17
N ILE A 372 15.05 -0.89 -35.98
CA ILE A 372 14.78 0.29 -36.82
C ILE A 372 15.13 0.02 -38.29
N TYR A 373 16.34 -0.49 -38.58
CA TYR A 373 16.74 -0.76 -39.95
C TYR A 373 16.01 -1.95 -40.60
N ARG A 374 15.53 -2.92 -39.80
CA ARG A 374 14.71 -4.05 -40.29
C ARG A 374 13.34 -3.59 -40.76
N ASN A 375 12.69 -2.69 -40.02
CA ASN A 375 11.37 -2.14 -40.38
C ASN A 375 11.40 -1.18 -41.60
N ILE A 376 12.59 -0.76 -42.04
CA ILE A 376 12.77 0.10 -43.23
C ILE A 376 13.09 -0.72 -44.49
N ASP A 377 13.15 -2.05 -44.42
CA ASP A 377 13.50 -2.95 -45.54
C ASP A 377 14.92 -2.71 -46.12
N ILE A 378 15.86 -2.27 -45.27
CA ILE A 378 17.27 -2.00 -45.65
C ILE A 378 18.23 -3.04 -45.02
N PHE A 379 17.72 -4.05 -44.29
CA PHE A 379 18.56 -4.98 -43.54
C PHE A 379 19.12 -6.12 -44.38
N ASP A 380 20.23 -5.85 -45.08
CA ASP A 380 21.13 -6.91 -45.55
C ASP A 380 22.15 -7.23 -44.44
N ILE A 381 22.03 -8.41 -43.81
CA ILE A 381 23.02 -8.92 -42.84
C ILE A 381 24.40 -9.07 -43.47
N GLN A 382 24.50 -9.16 -44.80
CA GLN A 382 25.77 -9.16 -45.51
C GLN A 382 26.39 -7.77 -45.65
N ASN A 383 25.72 -6.71 -45.15
CA ASN A 383 26.27 -5.36 -45.17
C ASN A 383 27.63 -5.33 -44.44
N PRO A 384 28.74 -5.08 -45.17
CA PRO A 384 30.08 -5.20 -44.61
C PRO A 384 30.33 -4.25 -43.43
N HIS A 385 29.59 -3.15 -43.33
CA HIS A 385 29.71 -2.21 -42.21
C HIS A 385 29.10 -2.75 -40.91
N VAL A 386 27.99 -3.48 -40.99
CA VAL A 386 27.36 -4.14 -39.84
C VAL A 386 28.23 -5.30 -39.36
N ILE A 387 28.73 -6.12 -40.30
CA ILE A 387 29.67 -7.21 -40.00
C ILE A 387 30.98 -6.67 -39.39
N LYS A 388 31.50 -5.54 -39.91
CA LYS A 388 32.71 -4.91 -39.38
C LYS A 388 32.51 -4.33 -37.98
N SER A 389 31.36 -3.71 -37.69
CA SER A 389 31.01 -3.26 -36.33
C SER A 389 30.85 -4.43 -35.36
N LEU A 390 30.13 -5.48 -35.75
CA LEU A 390 29.96 -6.67 -34.91
C LEU A 390 31.29 -7.39 -34.63
N LYS A 391 32.17 -7.51 -35.62
CA LYS A 391 33.53 -8.08 -35.45
C LYS A 391 34.43 -7.22 -34.57
N SER A 392 34.33 -5.89 -34.68
CA SER A 392 35.13 -4.97 -33.88
C SER A 392 34.69 -4.99 -32.41
N ASN A 393 33.38 -5.09 -32.18
CA ASN A 393 32.81 -5.20 -30.84
C ASN A 393 33.09 -6.59 -30.23
N TYR A 394 32.99 -7.68 -31.01
CA TYR A 394 33.32 -9.04 -30.55
C TYR A 394 34.73 -9.14 -29.97
N LYS A 395 35.73 -8.54 -30.64
CA LYS A 395 37.11 -8.51 -30.16
C LYS A 395 37.24 -7.71 -28.85
N LEU A 396 36.51 -6.61 -28.72
CA LEU A 396 36.47 -5.79 -27.50
C LEU A 396 35.85 -6.56 -26.31
N TYR A 397 34.82 -7.38 -26.56
CA TYR A 397 34.13 -8.17 -25.54
C TYR A 397 34.92 -9.41 -25.09
N HIS A 398 35.61 -10.07 -26.01
CA HIS A 398 36.39 -11.27 -25.71
C HIS A 398 37.57 -10.98 -24.74
N ASP A 399 38.18 -9.80 -24.85
CA ASP A 399 39.40 -9.47 -24.11
C ASP A 399 39.14 -9.00 -22.66
N TYR A 400 37.89 -8.70 -22.27
CA TYR A 400 37.57 -8.05 -20.98
C TYR A 400 36.75 -8.91 -19.98
N TYR A 401 36.15 -10.03 -20.39
CA TYR A 401 35.29 -10.84 -19.52
C TYR A 401 35.89 -12.19 -19.13
N THR A 402 35.58 -12.64 -17.90
CA THR A 402 35.78 -14.04 -17.52
C THR A 402 34.76 -14.91 -18.25
N LYS A 403 35.25 -16.02 -18.80
CA LYS A 403 34.56 -17.06 -19.60
C LYS A 403 33.11 -17.38 -19.19
N GLU A 404 32.80 -17.45 -17.90
CA GLU A 404 31.45 -17.77 -17.37
C GLU A 404 30.45 -16.60 -17.47
N LYS A 405 30.91 -15.35 -17.37
CA LYS A 405 30.04 -14.17 -17.39
C LYS A 405 29.61 -13.83 -18.81
N PHE A 406 30.51 -14.00 -19.79
CA PHE A 406 30.22 -13.90 -21.23
C PHE A 406 29.10 -14.87 -21.66
N LEU A 407 29.19 -16.13 -21.21
CA LEU A 407 28.15 -17.13 -21.47
C LEU A 407 26.80 -16.73 -20.85
N SER A 408 26.78 -16.18 -19.62
CA SER A 408 25.52 -15.76 -18.98
C SER A 408 24.83 -14.60 -19.70
N ILE A 409 25.61 -13.65 -20.24
CA ILE A 409 25.12 -12.47 -20.97
C ILE A 409 24.55 -12.87 -22.33
N MET A 410 25.13 -13.87 -22.99
CA MET A 410 24.63 -14.38 -24.27
C MET A 410 23.43 -15.33 -24.09
N ILE A 411 23.43 -16.17 -23.06
CA ILE A 411 22.41 -17.20 -22.83
C ILE A 411 21.08 -16.59 -22.33
N LYS A 412 21.10 -15.55 -21.49
CA LYS A 412 19.86 -14.93 -20.96
C LYS A 412 18.93 -14.37 -22.06
N PRO A 413 19.43 -13.58 -23.02
CA PRO A 413 18.64 -13.13 -24.17
C PRO A 413 18.16 -14.29 -25.04
N LEU A 414 19.01 -15.30 -25.27
CA LEU A 414 18.67 -16.50 -26.05
C LEU A 414 17.55 -17.34 -25.42
N MET A 415 17.54 -17.47 -24.09
CA MET A 415 16.48 -18.16 -23.34
C MET A 415 15.16 -17.38 -23.44
N LYS A 416 15.19 -16.05 -23.26
CA LYS A 416 14.02 -15.17 -23.43
C LYS A 416 13.51 -15.16 -24.89
N TRP A 417 14.39 -15.38 -25.86
CA TRP A 417 14.09 -15.51 -27.29
C TRP A 417 13.55 -16.90 -27.67
N SER A 418 13.76 -17.92 -26.83
CA SER A 418 13.22 -19.29 -27.00
C SER A 418 11.79 -19.44 -26.48
N GLU A 419 11.40 -18.68 -25.45
CA GLU A 419 10.05 -18.70 -24.87
C GLU A 419 8.95 -18.21 -25.84
N VAL A 420 9.35 -17.58 -26.96
CA VAL A 420 8.44 -16.94 -27.93
C VAL A 420 8.32 -17.74 -29.24
N ASN A 421 9.08 -18.83 -29.47
CA ASN A 421 9.11 -19.52 -30.78
C ASN A 421 9.28 -21.05 -30.75
N GLN A 422 8.65 -21.74 -31.71
CA GLN A 422 8.39 -23.20 -31.69
C GLN A 422 9.49 -24.15 -32.21
N ASP A 423 10.63 -23.70 -32.76
CA ASP A 423 11.69 -24.62 -33.18
C ASP A 423 13.02 -24.36 -32.47
N ILE A 424 13.31 -25.22 -31.49
CA ILE A 424 14.53 -25.22 -30.67
C ILE A 424 15.70 -25.90 -31.39
N ASN A 425 15.43 -26.80 -32.35
CA ASN A 425 16.46 -27.62 -32.99
C ASN A 425 17.26 -26.84 -34.04
N GLU A 426 16.60 -25.98 -34.83
CA GLU A 426 17.26 -25.10 -35.80
C GLU A 426 18.24 -24.12 -35.12
N LYS A 427 17.92 -23.69 -33.89
CA LYS A 427 18.70 -22.72 -33.12
C LYS A 427 19.90 -23.34 -32.41
N ILE A 428 19.77 -24.59 -31.95
CA ILE A 428 20.91 -25.39 -31.46
C ILE A 428 21.92 -25.60 -32.61
N GLU A 429 21.45 -25.72 -33.85
CA GLU A 429 22.32 -25.85 -35.02
C GLU A 429 23.09 -24.57 -35.34
N ILE A 430 22.49 -23.39 -35.15
CA ILE A 430 23.18 -22.08 -35.24
C ILE A 430 24.27 -21.97 -34.17
N LEU A 431 23.99 -22.41 -32.94
CA LEU A 431 24.96 -22.40 -31.84
C LEU A 431 26.15 -23.36 -32.11
N ARG A 432 25.93 -24.47 -32.84
CA ARG A 432 26.99 -25.40 -33.25
C ARG A 432 27.95 -24.82 -34.29
N GLN A 433 27.55 -23.76 -35.00
CA GLN A 433 28.35 -23.08 -36.03
C GLN A 433 29.21 -21.93 -35.47
N ILE A 434 29.05 -21.55 -34.20
CA ILE A 434 29.87 -20.52 -33.56
C ILE A 434 31.29 -21.08 -33.32
N PRO A 435 32.36 -20.38 -33.76
CA PRO A 435 33.73 -20.86 -33.61
C PRO A 435 34.23 -20.58 -32.19
N VAL A 436 34.07 -21.56 -31.29
CA VAL A 436 34.59 -21.58 -29.92
C VAL A 436 35.53 -22.76 -29.74
N GLU A 437 36.42 -22.73 -28.73
CA GLU A 437 37.36 -23.84 -28.49
C GLU A 437 36.61 -25.13 -28.09
N ASP A 438 37.19 -26.30 -28.39
CA ASP A 438 36.50 -27.60 -28.32
C ASP A 438 35.94 -27.91 -26.92
N ASP A 439 36.67 -27.55 -25.85
CA ASP A 439 36.22 -27.74 -24.46
C ASP A 439 35.02 -26.84 -24.08
N GLU A 440 34.84 -25.72 -24.78
CA GLU A 440 33.75 -24.75 -24.57
C GLU A 440 32.49 -25.20 -25.31
N LYS A 441 32.68 -25.73 -26.51
CA LYS A 441 31.62 -26.37 -27.29
C LYS A 441 30.99 -27.53 -26.50
N ILE A 442 31.81 -28.32 -25.81
CA ILE A 442 31.33 -29.45 -24.98
C ILE A 442 30.47 -29.00 -23.80
N LYS A 443 30.83 -27.91 -23.11
CA LYS A 443 30.05 -27.38 -21.96
C LYS A 443 28.73 -26.75 -22.41
N LEU A 444 28.74 -26.00 -23.50
CA LEU A 444 27.55 -25.41 -24.10
C LEU A 444 26.57 -26.51 -24.56
N LEU A 445 27.09 -27.53 -25.26
CA LEU A 445 26.30 -28.67 -25.70
C LEU A 445 25.77 -29.51 -24.52
N SER A 446 26.52 -29.66 -23.42
CA SER A 446 26.04 -30.36 -22.22
C SER A 446 24.90 -29.62 -21.50
N ALA A 447 24.93 -28.29 -21.47
CA ALA A 447 23.82 -27.48 -20.94
C ALA A 447 22.57 -27.59 -21.82
N CYS A 448 22.75 -27.58 -23.15
CA CYS A 448 21.67 -27.83 -24.11
C CYS A 448 21.07 -29.24 -23.94
N ASP A 449 21.90 -30.27 -23.72
CA ASP A 449 21.45 -31.64 -23.45
C ASP A 449 20.67 -31.77 -22.14
N ILE A 450 21.01 -31.01 -21.09
CA ILE A 450 20.27 -30.99 -19.81
C ILE A 450 18.90 -30.35 -20.00
N VAL A 451 18.83 -29.23 -20.72
CA VAL A 451 17.57 -28.55 -21.07
C VAL A 451 16.71 -29.49 -21.93
N GLN A 452 17.31 -30.16 -22.91
CA GLN A 452 16.63 -31.14 -23.76
C GLN A 452 16.12 -32.34 -22.96
N LYS A 453 16.89 -32.84 -21.98
CA LYS A 453 16.44 -33.92 -21.06
C LYS A 453 15.31 -33.50 -20.13
N TYR A 454 15.29 -32.24 -19.68
CA TYR A 454 14.20 -31.71 -18.87
C TYR A 454 12.89 -31.64 -19.68
N PHE A 455 12.97 -31.19 -20.93
CA PHE A 455 11.82 -31.15 -21.83
C PHE A 455 11.39 -32.55 -22.32
N SER A 456 12.32 -33.49 -22.55
CA SER A 456 11.97 -34.88 -22.88
C SER A 456 11.31 -35.61 -21.71
N PHE A 457 11.70 -35.32 -20.47
CA PHE A 457 11.00 -35.79 -19.26
C PHE A 457 9.56 -35.26 -19.14
N ALA A 458 9.27 -34.10 -19.74
CA ALA A 458 7.93 -33.53 -19.80
C ALA A 458 7.09 -34.09 -20.96
N GLU A 459 7.72 -34.75 -21.93
CA GLU A 459 7.06 -35.31 -23.12
C GLU A 459 6.76 -36.82 -23.03
N GLU A 460 7.64 -37.64 -22.44
CA GLU A 460 7.56 -39.12 -22.56
C GLU A 460 6.55 -39.83 -21.65
N ASP A 461 6.01 -39.18 -20.61
CA ASP A 461 4.89 -39.73 -19.85
C ASP A 461 4.10 -38.55 -19.27
N ARG A 462 3.03 -38.14 -19.94
CA ARG A 462 2.02 -37.26 -19.36
C ARG A 462 0.98 -38.13 -18.60
N PRO A 463 1.16 -38.51 -17.32
CA PRO A 463 -0.01 -38.59 -16.48
C PRO A 463 -0.45 -37.14 -16.29
N ASN A 464 -1.40 -36.73 -17.13
CA ASN A 464 -2.05 -35.44 -17.06
C ASN A 464 -2.30 -35.10 -15.58
N LEU A 465 -2.06 -33.86 -15.17
CA LEU A 465 -2.50 -33.35 -13.87
C LEU A 465 -3.99 -33.70 -13.63
N ALA A 466 -4.76 -33.80 -14.73
CA ALA A 466 -6.10 -34.36 -14.75
C ALA A 466 -6.18 -35.84 -14.33
N THR A 467 -5.25 -36.72 -14.65
CA THR A 467 -5.23 -38.15 -14.25
C THR A 467 -4.96 -38.33 -12.76
N PHE A 468 -4.02 -37.56 -12.18
CA PHE A 468 -3.84 -37.52 -10.72
C PHE A 468 -5.07 -36.93 -10.04
N ASN A 469 -5.59 -35.79 -10.55
CA ASN A 469 -6.83 -35.20 -10.05
C ASN A 469 -8.05 -36.10 -10.28
N GLN A 470 -8.09 -36.93 -11.32
CA GLN A 470 -9.19 -37.85 -11.64
C GLN A 470 -9.12 -39.10 -10.76
N ALA A 471 -7.94 -39.67 -10.54
CA ALA A 471 -7.76 -40.74 -9.54
C ALA A 471 -8.11 -40.22 -8.13
N PHE A 472 -7.65 -39.01 -7.79
CA PHE A 472 -7.99 -38.31 -6.55
C PHE A 472 -9.50 -38.05 -6.45
N ASN A 473 -10.15 -37.58 -7.52
CA ASN A 473 -11.59 -37.28 -7.55
C ASN A 473 -12.48 -38.54 -7.63
N VAL A 474 -12.00 -39.67 -8.17
CA VAL A 474 -12.70 -40.96 -8.18
C VAL A 474 -12.67 -41.60 -6.80
N ILE A 475 -11.51 -41.56 -6.13
CA ILE A 475 -11.37 -41.98 -4.72
C ILE A 475 -12.25 -41.08 -3.83
N PHE A 476 -12.22 -39.76 -4.06
CA PHE A 476 -13.01 -38.77 -3.31
C PHE A 476 -14.51 -38.86 -3.58
N GLY A 477 -14.92 -39.10 -4.84
CA GLY A 477 -16.32 -39.28 -5.24
C GLY A 477 -16.94 -40.55 -4.65
N SER A 478 -16.12 -41.59 -4.47
CA SER A 478 -16.52 -42.83 -3.78
C SER A 478 -16.66 -42.63 -2.27
N LEU A 479 -15.77 -41.84 -1.65
CA LEU A 479 -15.83 -41.44 -0.23
C LEU A 479 -17.03 -40.52 0.10
N ARG A 480 -17.46 -39.68 -0.85
CA ARG A 480 -18.59 -38.75 -0.68
C ARG A 480 -19.97 -39.40 -0.85
N LYS A 481 -20.08 -40.48 -1.64
CA LYS A 481 -21.37 -41.09 -2.02
C LYS A 481 -21.88 -42.19 -1.08
N ASN A 482 -21.02 -42.85 -0.30
CA ASN A 482 -21.43 -43.99 0.53
C ASN A 482 -21.29 -43.72 2.04
N LYS A 483 -22.43 -43.69 2.75
CA LYS A 483 -22.52 -43.62 4.23
C LYS A 483 -22.32 -44.98 4.93
N GLY A 484 -21.54 -45.90 4.36
CA GLY A 484 -21.22 -47.21 4.94
C GLY A 484 -19.76 -47.59 4.68
N SER A 485 -19.13 -48.31 5.62
CA SER A 485 -17.69 -48.60 5.67
C SER A 485 -17.05 -48.88 4.31
N ILE A 486 -16.09 -48.04 3.89
CA ILE A 486 -15.25 -48.30 2.73
C ILE A 486 -13.97 -48.97 3.23
N SER A 487 -13.73 -50.21 2.82
CA SER A 487 -12.40 -50.82 2.90
C SER A 487 -11.54 -50.23 1.78
N VAL A 488 -10.55 -49.40 2.11
CA VAL A 488 -9.53 -48.96 1.14
C VAL A 488 -8.75 -50.19 0.69
N SER A 489 -8.69 -50.45 -0.61
CA SER A 489 -8.01 -51.64 -1.13
C SER A 489 -6.50 -51.55 -0.88
N LEU A 490 -5.88 -52.69 -0.59
CA LEU A 490 -4.42 -52.79 -0.43
C LEU A 490 -3.67 -52.24 -1.67
N LYS A 491 -4.30 -52.33 -2.84
CA LYS A 491 -3.77 -51.85 -4.13
C LYS A 491 -3.70 -50.32 -4.19
N ASP A 492 -4.62 -49.60 -3.55
CA ASP A 492 -4.59 -48.14 -3.50
C ASP A 492 -3.58 -47.62 -2.48
N LEU A 493 -3.38 -48.35 -1.38
CA LEU A 493 -2.31 -48.09 -0.42
C LEU A 493 -0.91 -48.33 -1.04
N GLN A 494 -0.76 -49.35 -1.88
CA GLN A 494 0.48 -49.61 -2.62
C GLN A 494 0.79 -48.50 -3.66
N LYS A 495 -0.23 -47.92 -4.31
CA LYS A 495 -0.04 -46.77 -5.21
C LYS A 495 0.42 -45.52 -4.47
N ILE A 496 -0.14 -45.26 -3.29
CA ILE A 496 0.29 -44.14 -2.43
C ILE A 496 1.73 -44.37 -1.96
N ARG A 497 2.10 -45.61 -1.61
CA ARG A 497 3.47 -45.96 -1.24
C ARG A 497 4.47 -45.78 -2.40
N ALA A 498 4.14 -46.23 -3.61
CA ALA A 498 4.98 -46.07 -4.79
C ALA A 498 5.18 -44.59 -5.18
N PHE A 499 4.20 -43.74 -4.91
CA PHE A 499 4.32 -42.28 -5.08
C PHE A 499 5.31 -41.67 -4.07
N VAL A 500 5.28 -42.13 -2.81
CA VAL A 500 6.23 -41.71 -1.77
C VAL A 500 7.65 -42.23 -2.00
N GLU A 501 7.82 -43.39 -2.63
CA GLU A 501 9.16 -43.90 -2.98
C GLU A 501 9.76 -43.14 -4.20
N ARG A 502 8.92 -42.63 -5.13
CA ARG A 502 9.37 -41.74 -6.22
C ARG A 502 9.69 -40.32 -5.75
N TYR A 503 9.14 -39.92 -4.61
CA TYR A 503 9.38 -38.62 -3.97
C TYR A 503 10.84 -38.45 -3.51
N ASP A 504 11.50 -39.52 -3.05
CA ASP A 504 12.94 -39.47 -2.69
C ASP A 504 13.84 -39.23 -3.92
N SER A 505 13.48 -39.78 -5.09
CA SER A 505 14.20 -39.55 -6.34
C SER A 505 14.03 -38.12 -6.87
N LEU A 506 12.83 -37.53 -6.69
CA LEU A 506 12.56 -36.14 -7.08
C LEU A 506 13.30 -35.15 -6.18
N LEU A 507 13.39 -35.42 -4.88
CA LEU A 507 14.17 -34.62 -3.95
C LEU A 507 15.67 -34.64 -4.30
N LYS A 508 16.21 -35.78 -4.75
CA LYS A 508 17.59 -35.89 -5.22
C LYS A 508 17.84 -35.05 -6.48
N CYS A 509 16.89 -35.02 -7.40
CA CYS A 509 16.98 -34.22 -8.63
C CYS A 509 16.89 -32.71 -8.35
N ILE A 510 16.05 -32.31 -7.37
CA ILE A 510 15.96 -30.93 -6.88
C ILE A 510 17.25 -30.51 -6.16
N ASP A 511 17.88 -31.41 -5.40
CA ASP A 511 19.19 -31.15 -4.78
C ASP A 511 20.29 -30.95 -5.83
N ASP A 512 20.27 -31.67 -6.94
CA ASP A 512 21.23 -31.49 -8.03
C ASP A 512 20.99 -30.19 -8.83
N LEU A 513 19.73 -29.79 -9.04
CA LEU A 513 19.37 -28.48 -9.61
C LEU A 513 19.71 -27.30 -8.66
N SER A 514 19.65 -27.52 -7.35
CA SER A 514 19.96 -26.49 -6.34
C SER A 514 21.43 -26.04 -6.32
N LYS A 515 22.32 -26.81 -6.97
CA LYS A 515 23.72 -26.42 -7.18
C LYS A 515 23.89 -25.37 -8.29
N ILE A 516 22.81 -25.08 -9.03
CA ILE A 516 22.82 -24.22 -10.22
C ILE A 516 22.02 -22.92 -9.98
N ASP A 517 20.91 -22.95 -9.24
CA ASP A 517 20.08 -21.76 -8.97
C ASP A 517 19.28 -21.85 -7.65
N GLY A 518 19.43 -20.83 -6.79
CA GLY A 518 18.78 -20.75 -5.47
C GLY A 518 17.31 -20.30 -5.49
N GLU A 519 16.87 -19.56 -6.51
CA GLU A 519 15.49 -19.03 -6.56
C GLU A 519 14.49 -20.14 -6.95
N LEU A 520 14.90 -21.01 -7.88
CA LEU A 520 14.12 -22.16 -8.32
C LEU A 520 13.85 -23.16 -7.18
N ARG A 521 14.81 -23.33 -6.27
CA ARG A 521 14.71 -24.16 -5.07
C ARG A 521 13.58 -23.69 -4.14
N SER A 522 13.47 -22.38 -3.90
CA SER A 522 12.44 -21.82 -3.03
C SER A 522 11.04 -22.02 -3.61
N LYS A 523 10.86 -21.81 -4.92
CA LYS A 523 9.56 -21.98 -5.59
C LYS A 523 9.10 -23.44 -5.60
N LEU A 524 10.00 -24.39 -5.88
CA LEU A 524 9.70 -25.83 -5.85
C LEU A 524 9.40 -26.35 -4.44
N SER A 525 10.11 -25.84 -3.43
CA SER A 525 9.88 -26.21 -2.03
C SER A 525 8.49 -25.81 -1.57
N VAL A 526 8.06 -24.56 -1.84
CA VAL A 526 6.73 -24.06 -1.48
C VAL A 526 5.61 -24.91 -2.10
N TRP A 527 5.77 -25.28 -3.37
CA TRP A 527 4.81 -26.14 -4.08
C TRP A 527 4.70 -27.55 -3.48
N LEU A 528 5.84 -28.17 -3.17
CA LEU A 528 5.92 -29.52 -2.60
C LEU A 528 5.28 -29.57 -1.20
N TYR A 529 5.50 -28.54 -0.37
CA TYR A 529 4.94 -28.45 0.96
C TYR A 529 3.43 -28.17 0.97
N TYR A 530 2.91 -27.40 -0.01
CA TYR A 530 1.47 -27.22 -0.18
C TYR A 530 0.74 -28.55 -0.44
N THR A 531 1.40 -29.46 -1.16
CA THR A 531 0.90 -30.81 -1.44
C THR A 531 0.88 -31.68 -0.18
N ILE A 532 1.93 -31.61 0.65
CA ILE A 532 2.00 -32.29 1.96
C ILE A 532 0.93 -31.78 2.91
N MET A 533 0.63 -30.47 2.89
CA MET A 533 -0.43 -29.87 3.69
C MET A 533 -1.82 -30.43 3.31
N LYS A 534 -2.11 -30.61 2.02
CA LYS A 534 -3.36 -31.24 1.57
C LYS A 534 -3.46 -32.70 2.00
N ILE A 535 -2.35 -33.44 1.99
CA ILE A 535 -2.28 -34.83 2.48
C ILE A 535 -2.49 -34.89 4.00
N THR A 536 -1.87 -33.98 4.75
CA THR A 536 -1.98 -33.90 6.21
C THR A 536 -3.39 -33.52 6.66
N PHE A 537 -4.05 -32.63 5.92
CA PHE A 537 -5.46 -32.27 6.13
C PHE A 537 -6.39 -33.50 6.04
N LEU A 538 -6.15 -34.41 5.08
CA LEU A 538 -6.94 -35.63 4.86
C LEU A 538 -6.81 -36.69 5.98
N ILE A 539 -5.70 -36.69 6.72
CA ILE A 539 -5.41 -37.69 7.76
C ILE A 539 -6.04 -37.31 9.12
N THR A 540 -6.55 -36.09 9.25
CA THR A 540 -7.21 -35.61 10.47
C THR A 540 -8.69 -36.01 10.58
N ASP A 541 -9.23 -36.77 9.61
CA ASP A 541 -10.54 -37.41 9.75
C ASP A 541 -10.55 -38.33 10.99
N PRO A 542 -11.49 -38.15 11.94
CA PRO A 542 -11.63 -38.97 13.14
C PRO A 542 -11.76 -40.47 12.87
N LYS A 543 -12.16 -40.88 11.65
CA LYS A 543 -12.36 -42.28 11.25
C LYS A 543 -11.07 -42.99 10.84
N LEU A 544 -9.98 -42.27 10.55
CA LEU A 544 -8.67 -42.84 10.22
C LEU A 544 -7.80 -42.93 11.48
N ARG A 545 -8.13 -43.88 12.37
CA ARG A 545 -7.39 -44.16 13.62
C ARG A 545 -6.07 -44.90 13.34
N ASN A 546 -5.05 -44.20 12.84
CA ASN A 546 -3.68 -44.69 12.93
C ASN A 546 -2.78 -43.68 13.66
N GLU A 547 -2.73 -43.83 14.99
CA GLU A 547 -1.95 -43.01 15.93
C GLU A 547 -0.44 -42.99 15.60
N VAL A 548 0.09 -44.06 15.00
CA VAL A 548 1.49 -44.15 14.59
C VAL A 548 1.80 -43.21 13.42
N PHE A 549 0.81 -42.99 12.53
CA PHE A 549 0.96 -42.12 11.37
C PHE A 549 0.86 -40.63 11.75
N LYS A 550 -0.04 -40.29 12.68
CA LYS A 550 -0.17 -38.92 13.24
C LYS A 550 1.09 -38.49 13.98
N SER A 551 1.66 -39.35 14.83
CA SER A 551 2.87 -38.98 15.59
C SER A 551 4.12 -38.82 14.71
N ARG A 552 4.21 -39.55 13.58
CA ARG A 552 5.30 -39.38 12.60
C ARG A 552 5.21 -38.06 11.84
N ILE A 553 4.02 -37.66 11.38
CA ILE A 553 3.84 -36.36 10.71
C ILE A 553 4.11 -35.21 11.66
N ILE A 554 3.59 -35.30 12.90
CA ILE A 554 3.85 -34.29 13.94
C ILE A 554 5.35 -34.20 14.25
N ARG A 555 6.06 -35.33 14.39
CA ARG A 555 7.53 -35.31 14.54
C ARG A 555 8.24 -34.66 13.35
N SER A 556 7.83 -34.95 12.12
CA SER A 556 8.45 -34.37 10.92
C SER A 556 8.22 -32.86 10.84
N LEU A 557 7.03 -32.36 11.22
CA LEU A 557 6.72 -30.93 11.27
C LEU A 557 7.55 -30.18 12.32
N PHE A 558 7.79 -30.79 13.49
CA PHE A 558 8.61 -30.18 14.54
C PHE A 558 10.13 -30.32 14.33
N ASN A 559 10.56 -31.16 13.37
CA ASN A 559 11.97 -31.34 12.99
C ASN A 559 12.38 -30.51 11.75
N LEU A 560 11.51 -29.64 11.22
CA LEU A 560 11.80 -28.81 10.05
C LEU A 560 12.94 -27.83 10.32
N ARG A 561 14.05 -27.90 9.57
CA ARG A 561 15.21 -27.00 9.76
C ARG A 561 14.91 -25.53 9.47
N ASP A 562 13.87 -25.24 8.70
CA ASP A 562 13.39 -23.88 8.42
C ASP A 562 12.50 -23.38 9.58
N HIS A 563 12.97 -22.33 10.26
CA HIS A 563 12.35 -21.81 11.49
C HIS A 563 11.15 -20.90 11.23
N GLU A 564 11.14 -20.11 10.15
CA GLU A 564 9.99 -19.26 9.79
C GLU A 564 8.80 -20.11 9.37
N LEU A 565 9.06 -21.13 8.55
CA LEU A 565 8.03 -22.04 8.09
C LEU A 565 7.45 -22.86 9.25
N ARG A 566 8.30 -23.26 10.21
CA ARG A 566 7.88 -23.93 11.45
C ARG A 566 6.95 -23.02 12.28
N TYR A 567 7.28 -21.74 12.42
CA TYR A 567 6.47 -20.76 13.16
C TYR A 567 5.11 -20.47 12.50
N VAL A 568 5.08 -20.24 11.19
CA VAL A 568 3.84 -20.02 10.44
C VAL A 568 2.91 -21.23 10.56
N MET A 569 3.47 -22.45 10.51
CA MET A 569 2.69 -23.68 10.65
C MET A 569 2.18 -23.90 12.07
N VAL A 570 3.00 -23.68 13.09
CA VAL A 570 2.56 -23.77 14.49
C VAL A 570 1.45 -22.74 14.76
N ASN A 571 1.56 -21.51 14.27
CA ASN A 571 0.54 -20.48 14.49
C ASN A 571 -0.78 -20.73 13.75
N LYS A 572 -0.73 -21.18 12.49
CA LYS A 572 -1.94 -21.59 11.77
C LYS A 572 -2.63 -22.77 12.47
N PHE A 573 -1.85 -23.70 13.00
CA PHE A 573 -2.37 -24.87 13.69
C PHE A 573 -2.94 -24.53 15.08
N LEU A 574 -2.29 -23.64 15.83
CA LEU A 574 -2.77 -23.13 17.12
C LEU A 574 -4.09 -22.35 16.99
N ARG A 575 -4.27 -21.56 15.92
CA ARG A 575 -5.54 -20.86 15.64
C ARG A 575 -6.69 -21.84 15.41
N GLN A 576 -6.45 -22.96 14.72
CA GLN A 576 -7.47 -23.99 14.50
C GLN A 576 -7.81 -24.81 15.75
N LEU A 577 -6.93 -24.81 16.76
CA LEU A 577 -7.24 -25.42 18.06
C LEU A 577 -8.17 -24.54 18.90
N GLN A 578 -8.27 -23.23 18.62
CA GLN A 578 -9.15 -22.32 19.37
C GLN A 578 -10.62 -22.72 19.26
N ASP A 579 -11.03 -23.31 18.14
CA ASP A 579 -12.40 -23.78 17.87
C ASP A 579 -12.73 -25.14 18.51
N ARG A 580 -11.76 -25.80 19.16
CA ARG A 580 -11.98 -27.11 19.80
C ARG A 580 -12.46 -26.98 21.26
N PRO A 581 -13.23 -27.96 21.76
CA PRO A 581 -13.54 -28.06 23.19
C PRO A 581 -12.27 -27.98 24.05
N LYS A 582 -12.33 -27.26 25.18
CA LYS A 582 -11.17 -26.96 26.05
C LYS A 582 -10.40 -28.22 26.48
N ALA A 583 -11.11 -29.33 26.77
CA ALA A 583 -10.50 -30.61 27.13
C ALA A 583 -9.61 -31.20 26.02
N SER A 584 -10.05 -31.12 24.76
CA SER A 584 -9.28 -31.59 23.60
C SER A 584 -8.06 -30.71 23.31
N ARG A 585 -8.13 -29.40 23.60
CA ARG A 585 -6.97 -28.51 23.53
C ARG A 585 -5.90 -28.91 24.56
N ARG A 586 -6.33 -29.21 25.79
CA ARG A 586 -5.44 -29.58 26.89
C ARG A 586 -4.73 -30.91 26.67
N GLU A 587 -5.46 -31.95 26.29
CA GLU A 587 -4.88 -33.27 25.97
C GLU A 587 -3.85 -33.17 24.84
N PHE A 588 -4.16 -32.34 23.84
CA PHE A 588 -3.26 -32.10 22.73
C PHE A 588 -2.00 -31.29 23.12
N LEU A 589 -2.14 -30.24 23.93
CA LEU A 589 -1.01 -29.46 24.45
C LEU A 589 -0.07 -30.33 25.30
N ARG A 590 -0.60 -31.28 26.07
CA ARG A 590 0.21 -32.27 26.81
C ARG A 590 1.02 -33.18 25.90
N GLU A 591 0.40 -33.68 24.83
CA GLU A 591 1.10 -34.56 23.87
C GLU A 591 2.19 -33.81 23.08
N ILE A 592 1.95 -32.54 22.72
CA ILE A 592 2.99 -31.68 22.13
C ILE A 592 4.12 -31.43 23.14
N THR A 593 3.79 -31.10 24.39
CA THR A 593 4.77 -30.79 25.42
C THR A 593 5.68 -31.98 25.72
N LYS A 594 5.12 -33.19 25.77
CA LYS A 594 5.90 -34.44 25.88
C LYS A 594 6.81 -34.69 24.67
N SER A 595 6.36 -34.32 23.48
CA SER A 595 7.06 -34.56 22.21
C SER A 595 8.12 -33.50 21.87
N SER A 596 8.05 -32.32 22.49
CA SER A 596 9.01 -31.23 22.27
C SER A 596 10.38 -31.55 22.87
N ARG A 597 11.46 -31.17 22.19
CA ARG A 597 12.84 -31.29 22.71
C ARG A 597 13.39 -29.97 23.29
N SER A 598 12.74 -28.84 23.00
CA SER A 598 13.18 -27.51 23.49
C SER A 598 12.65 -27.26 24.91
N SER A 599 13.56 -26.93 25.83
CA SER A 599 13.23 -26.56 27.21
C SER A 599 12.44 -25.25 27.29
N LEU A 600 12.73 -24.28 26.42
CA LEU A 600 12.00 -23.01 26.33
C LEU A 600 10.56 -23.23 25.82
N THR A 601 10.41 -24.07 24.79
CA THR A 601 9.10 -24.43 24.24
C THR A 601 8.26 -25.22 25.24
N LYS A 602 8.88 -26.12 26.02
CA LYS A 602 8.21 -26.80 27.14
C LYS A 602 7.74 -25.80 28.20
N LEU A 603 8.57 -24.81 28.54
CA LEU A 603 8.22 -23.78 29.53
C LEU A 603 7.02 -22.94 29.08
N ALA A 604 7.02 -22.48 27.82
CA ALA A 604 5.93 -21.70 27.24
C ALA A 604 4.62 -22.52 27.14
N LEU A 605 4.71 -23.79 26.70
CA LEU A 605 3.55 -24.68 26.60
C LEU A 605 2.98 -25.06 27.98
N ASN A 606 3.84 -25.25 28.99
CA ASN A 606 3.41 -25.47 30.37
C ASN A 606 2.67 -24.24 30.93
N GLY A 607 3.14 -23.02 30.64
CA GLY A 607 2.46 -21.79 31.05
C GLY A 607 1.07 -21.63 30.40
N LEU A 608 0.92 -22.05 29.14
CA LEU A 608 -0.36 -22.10 28.43
C LEU A 608 -1.30 -23.17 28.99
N GLU A 609 -0.79 -24.36 29.33
CA GLU A 609 -1.58 -25.40 30.01
C GLU A 609 -2.07 -24.93 31.39
N GLN A 610 -1.21 -24.25 32.15
CA GLN A 610 -1.53 -23.73 33.47
C GLN A 610 -2.59 -22.62 33.42
N LYS A 611 -2.55 -21.75 32.41
CA LYS A 611 -3.60 -20.75 32.17
C LYS A 611 -4.97 -21.37 31.86
N LEU A 612 -4.99 -22.47 31.09
CA LEU A 612 -6.23 -23.22 30.81
C LEU A 612 -6.81 -23.92 32.06
N LEU A 613 -5.93 -24.32 32.99
CA LEU A 613 -6.29 -24.86 34.31
C LEU A 613 -6.89 -23.78 35.23
N GLU A 614 -6.37 -22.56 35.18
CA GLU A 614 -6.88 -21.44 35.97
C GLU A 614 -8.27 -20.99 35.48
N GLU A 615 -8.53 -21.06 34.17
CA GLU A 615 -9.87 -20.84 33.57
C GLU A 615 -10.90 -21.91 33.98
N GLU A 616 -10.48 -23.12 34.38
CA GLU A 616 -11.37 -24.16 34.92
C GLU A 616 -11.81 -23.85 36.38
N SER A 617 -11.09 -22.99 37.10
CA SER A 617 -11.27 -22.76 38.54
C SER A 617 -12.35 -21.72 38.94
N GLU A 618 -13.00 -21.07 37.98
CA GLU A 618 -14.04 -20.07 38.26
C GLU A 618 -15.46 -20.65 38.49
N THR A 619 -15.64 -21.97 38.52
CA THR A 619 -16.95 -22.58 38.84
C THR A 619 -16.83 -23.90 39.62
N ALA A 620 -16.58 -23.85 40.93
CA ALA A 620 -17.08 -24.83 41.92
C ALA A 620 -16.73 -24.38 43.36
N GLU A 621 -17.76 -24.18 44.18
CA GLU A 621 -17.68 -23.86 45.61
C GLU A 621 -17.52 -25.12 46.49
N VAL A 622 -16.69 -24.97 47.54
CA VAL A 622 -16.83 -25.51 48.92
C VAL A 622 -16.77 -27.05 49.05
N GLU A 623 -15.68 -27.67 49.52
CA GLU A 623 -15.41 -27.88 50.96
C GLU A 623 -13.92 -28.13 51.33
N GLU A 624 -12.97 -28.06 50.39
CA GLU A 624 -11.55 -28.40 50.67
C GLU A 624 -10.65 -27.19 51.03
N ILE A 625 -11.25 -26.04 51.36
CA ILE A 625 -10.57 -24.75 51.57
C ILE A 625 -10.07 -24.54 53.02
N GLN A 626 -10.46 -25.39 53.97
CA GLN A 626 -10.09 -25.17 55.38
C GLN A 626 -8.68 -25.67 55.73
N SER A 627 -8.18 -26.68 55.02
CA SER A 627 -6.78 -27.13 55.11
C SER A 627 -5.80 -26.17 54.39
N PHE A 628 -6.28 -25.51 53.33
CA PHE A 628 -5.45 -24.65 52.47
C PHE A 628 -5.25 -23.21 53.01
N ARG A 629 -6.10 -22.75 53.94
CA ARG A 629 -6.04 -21.39 54.52
C ARG A 629 -4.94 -21.18 55.56
N GLU A 630 -4.36 -22.23 56.12
CA GLU A 630 -3.25 -22.07 57.08
C GLU A 630 -1.91 -21.82 56.39
N THR A 631 -1.69 -22.41 55.21
CA THR A 631 -0.49 -22.19 54.39
C THR A 631 -0.45 -20.79 53.75
N PHE A 632 -1.61 -20.12 53.60
CA PHE A 632 -1.75 -18.82 52.93
C PHE A 632 -1.63 -17.58 53.83
N LYS A 633 -1.30 -17.75 55.12
CA LYS A 633 -1.12 -16.61 56.04
C LYS A 633 0.18 -15.81 55.82
N ASN A 634 1.12 -16.27 54.98
CA ASN A 634 2.36 -15.53 54.69
C ASN A 634 2.75 -15.48 53.20
N PRO A 635 2.04 -14.72 52.34
CA PRO A 635 2.58 -14.33 51.05
C PRO A 635 3.67 -13.27 51.27
N THR A 636 4.86 -13.46 50.67
CA THR A 636 5.95 -12.49 50.82
C THR A 636 5.56 -11.14 50.18
N LYS A 637 6.07 -10.02 50.72
CA LYS A 637 5.86 -8.66 50.17
C LYS A 637 6.13 -8.57 48.66
N LYS A 638 7.05 -9.41 48.16
CA LYS A 638 7.47 -9.52 46.76
C LYS A 638 6.32 -9.95 45.84
N ASP A 639 5.46 -10.88 46.28
CA ASP A 639 4.36 -11.41 45.48
C ASP A 639 3.19 -10.43 45.32
N ARG A 640 2.95 -9.57 46.32
CA ARG A 640 1.94 -8.50 46.22
C ARG A 640 2.40 -7.34 45.33
N ALA A 641 3.68 -7.02 45.35
CA ALA A 641 4.26 -6.02 44.46
C ALA A 641 4.18 -6.50 43.01
N THR A 642 4.67 -7.69 42.70
CA THR A 642 4.63 -8.26 41.33
C THR A 642 3.20 -8.35 40.77
N ARG A 643 2.19 -8.72 41.59
CA ARG A 643 0.78 -8.74 41.16
C ARG A 643 0.19 -7.34 40.89
N LYS A 644 0.59 -6.32 41.64
CA LYS A 644 0.17 -4.93 41.41
C LYS A 644 0.88 -4.33 40.18
N ILE A 645 2.13 -4.71 39.97
CA ILE A 645 2.99 -4.33 38.83
C ILE A 645 2.40 -4.85 37.51
N TYR A 646 2.11 -6.16 37.41
CA TYR A 646 1.52 -6.71 36.18
C TYR A 646 0.15 -6.11 35.87
N ARG A 647 -0.69 -5.88 36.89
CA ARG A 647 -2.03 -5.29 36.72
C ARG A 647 -1.98 -3.84 36.25
N ASN A 648 -1.04 -3.03 36.78
CA ASN A 648 -0.91 -1.62 36.41
C ASN A 648 -0.21 -1.41 35.05
N MET A 649 0.75 -2.26 34.68
CA MET A 649 1.38 -2.23 33.35
C MET A 649 0.41 -2.68 32.25
N PHE A 650 -0.43 -3.68 32.50
CA PHE A 650 -1.41 -4.16 31.50
C PHE A 650 -2.56 -3.18 31.25
N GLN A 651 -3.01 -2.44 32.27
CA GLN A 651 -4.26 -1.68 32.20
C GLN A 651 -4.12 -0.21 31.76
N ARG A 652 -2.92 0.36 31.72
CA ARG A 652 -2.76 1.84 31.57
C ARG A 652 -1.95 2.32 30.39
N ASP A 653 -1.19 1.48 29.70
CA ASP A 653 -0.27 1.97 28.66
C ASP A 653 0.17 0.83 27.71
N GLY A 654 -0.70 0.48 26.76
CA GLY A 654 -0.46 -0.59 25.79
C GLY A 654 0.79 -0.39 24.92
N VAL A 655 1.16 0.85 24.60
CA VAL A 655 2.37 1.19 23.82
C VAL A 655 3.65 0.74 24.55
N LYS A 656 3.67 0.83 25.87
CA LYS A 656 4.84 0.47 26.69
C LYS A 656 5.04 -1.02 26.80
N LEU A 657 3.94 -1.75 26.95
CA LEU A 657 3.95 -3.19 26.92
C LEU A 657 4.37 -3.68 25.54
N CYS A 658 3.94 -3.02 24.46
CA CYS A 658 4.41 -3.33 23.11
C CYS A 658 5.91 -3.06 22.92
N ALA A 659 6.45 -1.92 23.38
CA ALA A 659 7.90 -1.65 23.28
C ALA A 659 8.72 -2.68 24.08
N LEU A 660 8.27 -3.01 25.29
CA LEU A 660 8.88 -4.05 26.12
C LEU A 660 8.76 -5.43 25.47
N LEU A 661 7.58 -5.82 24.99
CA LEU A 661 7.35 -7.12 24.34
C LEU A 661 8.09 -7.22 23.01
N SER A 662 8.22 -6.13 22.24
CA SER A 662 9.05 -6.09 21.04
C SER A 662 10.51 -6.27 21.40
N ALA A 663 11.03 -5.56 22.42
CA ALA A 663 12.39 -5.79 22.91
C ALA A 663 12.59 -7.24 23.37
N LEU A 664 11.64 -7.81 24.14
CA LEU A 664 11.66 -9.20 24.59
C LEU A 664 11.52 -10.22 23.47
N TYR A 665 10.78 -9.90 22.41
CA TYR A 665 10.62 -10.74 21.23
C TYR A 665 11.87 -10.74 20.36
N GLN A 666 12.50 -9.57 20.17
CA GLN A 666 13.80 -9.48 19.50
C GLN A 666 14.88 -10.20 20.32
N LEU A 667 14.83 -10.09 21.65
CA LEU A 667 15.65 -10.88 22.58
C LEU A 667 15.43 -12.40 22.47
N GLU A 668 14.20 -12.86 22.21
CA GLU A 668 13.91 -14.29 22.00
C GLU A 668 14.39 -14.79 20.63
N LYS A 669 14.36 -13.93 19.60
CA LYS A 669 14.86 -14.22 18.25
C LYS A 669 16.39 -14.23 18.16
N SER A 670 17.05 -13.50 19.04
CA SER A 670 18.50 -13.47 19.16
C SER A 670 19.03 -14.85 19.50
N SER A 671 19.77 -15.46 18.57
CA SER A 671 20.40 -16.77 18.77
C SER A 671 21.71 -16.69 19.57
N ASN A 672 22.22 -15.48 19.82
CA ASN A 672 23.56 -15.24 20.34
C ASN A 672 23.64 -14.53 21.69
N MET A 673 22.52 -14.13 22.30
CA MET A 673 22.53 -13.64 23.68
C MET A 673 22.60 -14.81 24.67
N GLU A 674 23.56 -14.74 25.59
CA GLU A 674 23.59 -15.68 26.69
C GLU A 674 22.35 -15.47 27.57
N LYS A 675 21.76 -16.56 28.05
CA LYS A 675 20.62 -16.55 28.99
C LYS A 675 20.87 -15.61 30.19
N GLY A 676 22.13 -15.44 30.59
CA GLY A 676 22.56 -14.48 31.61
C GLY A 676 22.26 -13.02 31.26
N GLN A 677 22.56 -12.59 30.04
CA GLN A 677 22.33 -11.21 29.55
C GLN A 677 20.84 -10.89 29.48
N ILE A 678 20.03 -11.82 28.96
CA ILE A 678 18.55 -11.70 28.94
C ILE A 678 18.02 -11.55 30.37
N CYS A 679 18.52 -12.37 31.31
CA CYS A 679 18.15 -12.27 32.71
C CYS A 679 18.60 -10.96 33.36
N THR A 680 19.76 -10.42 33.00
CA THR A 680 20.23 -9.11 33.51
C THR A 680 19.41 -7.97 32.97
N LEU A 681 19.05 -7.98 31.69
CA LEU A 681 18.17 -6.98 31.08
C LEU A 681 16.78 -7.03 31.72
N LEU A 682 16.22 -8.23 31.90
CA LEU A 682 14.96 -8.44 32.61
C LEU A 682 15.04 -7.94 34.05
N ARG A 683 16.13 -8.21 34.78
CA ARG A 683 16.35 -7.68 36.13
C ARG A 683 16.45 -6.16 36.15
N TYR A 684 17.15 -5.56 35.19
CA TYR A 684 17.27 -4.11 35.05
C TYR A 684 15.89 -3.48 34.82
N LEU A 685 15.11 -4.03 33.88
CA LEU A 685 13.74 -3.61 33.59
C LEU A 685 12.82 -3.75 34.81
N MET A 686 13.03 -4.78 35.64
CA MET A 686 12.31 -4.98 36.90
C MET A 686 12.78 -4.03 38.03
N GLN A 687 13.98 -3.46 37.96
CA GLN A 687 14.55 -2.55 38.96
C GLN A 687 14.25 -1.07 38.69
N LEU A 688 13.94 -0.71 37.44
CA LEU A 688 13.67 0.68 37.03
C LEU A 688 12.39 1.28 37.63
N GLU A 689 11.54 0.47 38.24
CA GLU A 689 10.24 0.88 38.78
C GLU A 689 10.33 1.60 40.13
N ASP A 690 11.45 1.46 40.86
CA ASP A 690 11.51 1.89 42.27
C ASP A 690 11.95 3.35 42.48
N ASN A 691 12.52 4.06 41.49
CA ASN A 691 13.04 5.45 41.72
C ASN A 691 13.16 6.41 40.50
N LYS A 692 12.88 6.02 39.25
CA LYS A 692 13.11 6.91 38.07
C LYS A 692 11.83 7.53 37.51
N LYS A 693 11.96 8.73 36.92
CA LYS A 693 10.85 9.38 36.19
C LYS A 693 10.53 8.54 34.94
N LYS A 694 9.24 8.26 34.72
CA LYS A 694 8.68 7.48 33.59
C LYS A 694 9.39 7.71 32.23
N HIS A 695 9.83 8.94 31.94
CA HIS A 695 10.52 9.29 30.68
C HIS A 695 11.93 8.70 30.54
N GLU A 696 12.72 8.62 31.61
CA GLU A 696 14.08 8.06 31.59
C GLU A 696 14.06 6.56 31.23
N LEU A 697 13.05 5.84 31.74
CA LEU A 697 12.81 4.44 31.41
C LEU A 697 12.52 4.24 29.91
N PHE A 698 11.79 5.17 29.26
CA PHE A 698 11.53 5.08 27.82
C PHE A 698 12.77 5.32 26.99
N ALA A 699 13.56 6.33 27.34
CA ALA A 699 14.82 6.60 26.68
C ALA A 699 15.72 5.35 26.75
N GLU A 700 15.82 4.72 27.92
CA GLU A 700 16.60 3.49 28.10
C GLU A 700 16.05 2.29 27.32
N LEU A 701 14.72 2.11 27.27
CA LEU A 701 14.09 1.06 26.47
C LEU A 701 14.30 1.27 24.96
N ASN A 702 14.21 2.51 24.49
CA ASN A 702 14.44 2.85 23.09
C ASN A 702 15.92 2.65 22.71
N VAL A 703 16.84 3.02 23.60
CA VAL A 703 18.27 2.69 23.46
C VAL A 703 18.45 1.18 23.34
N LEU A 704 17.85 0.39 24.22
CA LEU A 704 17.93 -1.07 24.15
C LEU A 704 17.35 -1.62 22.84
N ASN A 705 16.19 -1.13 22.41
CA ASN A 705 15.58 -1.55 21.16
C ASN A 705 16.46 -1.20 19.95
N ALA A 706 17.09 -0.01 19.95
CA ALA A 706 18.06 0.37 18.94
C ALA A 706 19.26 -0.60 18.94
N LEU A 707 19.84 -0.90 20.11
CA LEU A 707 20.95 -1.88 20.23
C LEU A 707 20.57 -3.25 19.64
N PHE A 708 19.34 -3.72 19.83
CA PHE A 708 18.87 -4.98 19.26
C PHE A 708 18.78 -4.95 17.74
N LEU A 709 18.20 -3.88 17.18
CA LEU A 709 18.04 -3.72 15.73
C LEU A 709 19.39 -3.59 15.00
N ILE A 710 20.42 -3.12 15.69
CA ILE A 710 21.79 -2.97 15.17
C ILE A 710 22.52 -4.32 15.02
N GLY A 711 21.96 -5.42 15.56
CA GLY A 711 22.31 -6.77 15.12
C GLY A 711 23.65 -7.34 15.60
N LYS A 712 24.28 -6.79 16.66
CA LYS A 712 25.49 -7.37 17.27
C LYS A 712 25.27 -7.81 18.71
N GLU A 713 24.49 -8.87 18.81
CA GLU A 713 23.93 -9.49 20.01
C GLU A 713 24.96 -10.03 21.03
N GLY A 714 26.22 -10.26 20.61
CA GLY A 714 27.23 -10.93 21.46
C GLY A 714 28.06 -10.06 22.40
N SER A 715 27.92 -8.72 22.39
CA SER A 715 28.87 -7.81 23.06
C SER A 715 28.29 -6.96 24.21
N ILE A 716 27.01 -7.13 24.55
CA ILE A 716 26.34 -6.35 25.60
C ILE A 716 26.52 -7.05 26.95
N VAL A 717 27.63 -6.79 27.65
CA VAL A 717 27.76 -7.15 29.07
C VAL A 717 27.31 -5.95 29.89
N VAL A 718 26.02 -5.92 30.26
CA VAL A 718 25.52 -4.95 31.25
C VAL A 718 25.85 -5.49 32.63
N ASP A 719 26.73 -4.83 33.38
CA ASP A 719 26.89 -5.12 34.81
C ASP A 719 25.66 -4.59 35.58
N SER A 720 25.36 -5.13 36.75
CA SER A 720 24.14 -4.80 37.50
C SER A 720 24.22 -3.54 38.38
N SER A 721 25.23 -2.68 38.16
CA SER A 721 25.49 -1.50 39.00
C SER A 721 24.73 -0.24 38.54
N SER A 722 24.61 0.78 39.39
CA SER A 722 23.88 2.02 39.09
C SER A 722 24.52 2.94 38.04
N GLU A 723 25.67 2.57 37.47
CA GLU A 723 26.35 3.30 36.37
C GLU A 723 25.84 2.93 34.96
N ASN A 724 24.82 2.08 34.89
CA ASN A 724 24.36 1.43 33.67
C ASN A 724 23.92 2.37 32.54
N HIS A 725 23.37 3.55 32.81
CA HIS A 725 22.91 4.43 31.72
C HIS A 725 24.09 4.97 30.90
N LYS A 726 25.13 5.52 31.55
CA LYS A 726 26.33 6.00 30.86
C LYS A 726 27.06 4.86 30.16
N GLN A 727 27.12 3.68 30.78
CA GLN A 727 27.73 2.51 30.17
C GLN A 727 26.94 2.03 28.93
N MET A 728 25.61 1.98 29.01
CA MET A 728 24.74 1.64 27.88
C MET A 728 24.88 2.66 26.74
N LEU A 729 24.92 3.96 27.05
CA LEU A 729 25.17 5.00 26.05
C LEU A 729 26.56 4.84 25.43
N SER A 730 27.60 4.52 26.20
CA SER A 730 28.95 4.30 25.64
C SER A 730 29.00 3.06 24.71
N ILE A 731 28.28 1.99 25.07
CA ILE A 731 28.14 0.80 24.22
C ILE A 731 27.40 1.17 22.93
N LEU A 732 26.33 1.96 23.05
CA LEU A 732 25.53 2.44 21.94
C LEU A 732 26.32 3.35 21.02
N VAL A 733 27.10 4.30 21.54
CA VAL A 733 28.02 5.16 20.76
C VAL A 733 29.00 4.30 19.98
N ARG A 734 29.60 3.28 20.64
CA ARG A 734 30.54 2.37 19.98
C ARG A 734 29.87 1.57 18.86
N GLN A 735 28.72 0.95 19.11
CA GLN A 735 27.99 0.18 18.11
C GLN A 735 27.42 1.05 16.98
N PHE A 736 27.02 2.28 17.30
CA PHE A 736 26.59 3.26 16.32
C PHE A 736 27.73 3.63 15.36
N GLY A 737 28.97 3.76 15.86
CA GLY A 737 30.15 3.91 15.01
C GLY A 737 30.33 2.75 14.01
N GLU A 738 29.90 1.54 14.37
CA GLU A 738 29.96 0.38 13.46
C GLU A 738 28.84 0.39 12.40
N LEU A 739 27.66 0.96 12.71
CA LEU A 739 26.56 1.14 11.74
C LEU A 739 26.88 2.16 10.65
N LEU A 740 27.77 3.11 10.95
CA LEU A 740 28.16 4.16 10.03
C LEU A 740 29.66 4.00 9.69
N PRO A 741 30.03 2.99 8.87
CA PRO A 741 31.43 2.74 8.51
C PRO A 741 32.12 4.00 7.98
N GLY A 742 33.26 4.37 8.54
CA GLY A 742 33.98 5.58 8.10
C GLY A 742 33.48 6.88 8.74
N LEU A 743 32.48 6.83 9.64
CA LEU A 743 32.39 7.85 10.68
C LEU A 743 33.68 7.74 11.48
N ALA A 744 34.55 8.74 11.35
CA ALA A 744 35.80 8.75 12.08
C ALA A 744 35.46 8.90 13.57
N VAL A 745 35.31 7.78 14.27
CA VAL A 745 35.12 7.71 15.73
C VAL A 745 36.43 8.12 16.44
N GLU A 746 37.22 9.02 15.85
CA GLU A 746 38.39 9.61 16.49
C GLU A 746 37.97 10.44 17.72
N ASN A 747 36.68 10.77 17.85
CA ASN A 747 36.17 11.49 19.01
C ASN A 747 34.77 11.01 19.48
N PRO A 748 34.66 9.80 20.07
CA PRO A 748 33.39 9.29 20.62
C PRO A 748 32.89 10.18 21.78
N ASP A 749 33.80 10.83 22.50
CA ASP A 749 33.47 11.75 23.58
C ASP A 749 32.71 12.98 23.04
N LYS A 750 33.12 13.53 21.90
CA LYS A 750 32.42 14.64 21.24
C LYS A 750 31.05 14.22 20.68
N ILE A 751 30.92 13.01 20.14
CA ILE A 751 29.60 12.46 19.76
C ILE A 751 28.69 12.38 21.00
N ASN A 752 29.23 11.84 22.09
CA ASN A 752 28.52 11.72 23.35
C ASN A 752 28.10 13.08 23.92
N GLU A 753 28.99 14.06 23.86
CA GLU A 753 28.70 15.44 24.27
C GLU A 753 27.62 16.07 23.39
N LEU A 754 27.71 16.00 22.06
CA LEU A 754 26.81 16.73 21.16
C LEU A 754 25.42 16.09 21.03
N PHE A 755 25.35 14.77 20.90
CA PHE A 755 24.09 14.06 20.66
C PHE A 755 23.52 13.44 21.94
N PHE A 756 24.37 12.82 22.76
CA PHE A 756 23.91 12.03 23.92
C PHE A 756 23.76 12.84 25.22
N SER A 757 24.17 14.11 25.23
CA SER A 757 23.80 15.08 26.27
C SER A 757 22.57 15.92 25.89
N GLY A 758 22.08 15.77 24.66
CA GLY A 758 20.96 16.53 24.12
C GLY A 758 19.60 16.17 24.71
N ARG A 759 18.54 16.79 24.18
CA ARG A 759 17.15 16.60 24.64
C ARG A 759 16.65 15.16 24.47
N HIS A 760 17.18 14.44 23.47
CA HIS A 760 16.84 13.07 23.13
C HIS A 760 18.12 12.26 22.86
N PRO A 761 18.81 11.76 23.89
CA PRO A 761 20.06 11.03 23.73
C PRO A 761 19.90 9.77 22.87
N GLU A 762 18.71 9.17 22.84
CA GLU A 762 18.40 7.98 22.06
C GLU A 762 18.11 8.25 20.58
N ALA A 763 17.90 9.50 20.16
CA ALA A 763 17.30 9.81 18.86
C ALA A 763 18.13 9.31 17.67
N LEU A 764 19.44 9.57 17.71
CA LEU A 764 20.35 9.21 16.63
C LEU A 764 20.44 7.69 16.39
N PRO A 765 20.67 6.85 17.42
CA PRO A 765 20.70 5.40 17.24
C PRO A 765 19.32 4.81 16.92
N VAL A 766 18.23 5.35 17.49
CA VAL A 766 16.87 4.90 17.14
C VAL A 766 16.57 5.14 15.66
N TYR A 767 16.99 6.29 15.13
CA TYR A 767 16.86 6.59 13.71
C TYR A 767 17.67 5.63 12.85
N ALA A 768 18.98 5.47 13.12
CA ALA A 768 19.84 4.56 12.36
C ALA A 768 19.38 3.10 12.40
N ALA A 769 18.84 2.66 13.54
CA ALA A 769 18.23 1.35 13.70
C ALA A 769 16.96 1.21 12.85
N GLY A 770 16.08 2.22 12.84
CA GLY A 770 14.88 2.21 12.00
C GLY A 770 15.20 2.15 10.51
N LEU A 771 16.29 2.79 10.07
CA LEU A 771 16.73 2.75 8.67
C LEU A 771 17.14 1.35 8.19
N GLN A 772 17.42 0.40 9.10
CA GLN A 772 17.75 -0.97 8.71
C GLN A 772 16.58 -1.70 8.03
N ASP A 773 15.35 -1.23 8.21
CA ASP A 773 14.15 -1.78 7.56
C ASP A 773 13.98 -1.30 6.10
N LEU A 774 14.85 -0.41 5.60
CA LEU A 774 14.85 0.00 4.20
C LEU A 774 15.42 -1.09 3.29
N GLY A 775 15.07 -1.05 2.00
CA GLY A 775 15.79 -1.84 0.98
C GLY A 775 17.26 -1.43 0.93
N GLU A 776 18.16 -2.34 0.56
CA GLU A 776 19.61 -2.13 0.65
C GLU A 776 20.11 -0.85 -0.05
N GLU A 777 19.51 -0.47 -1.18
CA GLU A 777 19.84 0.76 -1.92
C GLU A 777 19.47 2.02 -1.11
N ASP A 778 18.19 2.19 -0.78
CA ASP A 778 17.71 3.29 0.07
C ASP A 778 18.45 3.33 1.42
N LYS A 779 18.73 2.17 2.01
CA LYS A 779 19.43 2.04 3.29
C LYS A 779 20.83 2.64 3.21
N GLU A 780 21.65 2.21 2.25
CA GLU A 780 23.03 2.69 2.11
C GLU A 780 23.07 4.19 1.83
N ILE A 781 22.20 4.65 0.94
CA ILE A 781 22.07 6.06 0.56
C ILE A 781 21.74 6.94 1.78
N VAL A 782 20.73 6.55 2.58
CA VAL A 782 20.31 7.34 3.75
C VAL A 782 21.29 7.20 4.91
N LEU A 783 21.91 6.04 5.11
CA LEU A 783 22.97 5.88 6.12
C LEU A 783 24.23 6.68 5.78
N SER A 784 24.60 6.79 4.49
CA SER A 784 25.69 7.68 4.08
C SER A 784 25.35 9.14 4.40
N SER A 785 24.13 9.58 4.07
CA SER A 785 23.64 10.92 4.41
C SER A 785 23.65 11.16 5.94
N LEU A 786 23.22 10.18 6.72
CA LEU A 786 23.30 10.24 8.19
C LEU A 786 24.74 10.34 8.70
N ARG A 787 25.68 9.60 8.09
CA ARG A 787 27.11 9.65 8.41
C ARG A 787 27.68 11.04 8.18
N ASP A 788 27.43 11.63 7.02
CA ASP A 788 27.89 12.97 6.68
C ASP A 788 27.33 14.01 7.66
N PHE A 789 26.05 13.90 8.00
CA PHE A 789 25.43 14.74 9.02
C PHE A 789 26.17 14.67 10.37
N VAL A 790 26.39 13.46 10.88
CA VAL A 790 27.05 13.28 12.19
C VAL A 790 28.49 13.78 12.11
N GLN A 791 29.21 13.49 11.02
CA GLN A 791 30.57 13.94 10.81
C GLN A 791 30.66 15.48 10.77
N ASP A 792 29.75 16.14 10.07
CA ASP A 792 29.71 17.60 9.96
C ASP A 792 29.40 18.28 11.30
N VAL A 793 28.52 17.69 12.12
CA VAL A 793 28.25 18.17 13.49
C VAL A 793 29.46 17.98 14.39
N VAL A 794 30.11 16.81 14.32
CA VAL A 794 31.30 16.49 15.12
C VAL A 794 32.50 17.33 14.69
N SER A 795 32.68 17.65 13.40
CA SER A 795 33.75 18.55 12.95
C SER A 795 33.45 20.03 13.29
N GLY A 796 32.18 20.38 13.48
CA GLY A 796 31.73 21.76 13.68
C GLY A 796 31.45 22.51 12.36
N GLU A 797 31.48 21.80 11.23
CA GLU A 797 31.29 22.36 9.88
C GLU A 797 29.84 22.29 9.39
N PHE A 798 28.93 21.71 10.19
CA PHE A 798 27.50 21.54 9.85
C PHE A 798 26.84 22.80 9.27
N ASN A 799 26.98 23.95 9.94
CA ASN A 799 26.37 25.20 9.49
C ASN A 799 27.02 25.80 8.22
N GLU A 800 28.21 25.35 7.83
CA GLU A 800 28.87 25.81 6.63
C GLU A 800 28.48 24.91 5.46
N LYS A 801 28.77 23.61 5.60
CA LYS A 801 28.57 22.60 4.57
C LYS A 801 27.14 22.51 4.09
N ARG A 802 26.14 22.66 4.96
CA ARG A 802 24.71 22.62 4.55
C ARG A 802 24.32 23.61 3.48
N TYR A 803 25.03 24.72 3.37
CA TYR A 803 24.78 25.76 2.38
C TYR A 803 25.68 25.68 1.14
N GLU A 804 26.52 24.66 1.07
CA GLU A 804 27.44 24.40 -0.03
C GLU A 804 26.91 23.29 -0.94
N ASN A 805 27.40 23.25 -2.18
CA ASN A 805 27.15 22.17 -3.14
C ASN A 805 25.67 21.88 -3.43
N SER A 806 24.77 22.86 -3.21
CA SER A 806 23.37 22.80 -3.61
C SER A 806 23.14 23.70 -4.82
N LEU A 807 22.81 23.11 -5.97
CA LEU A 807 22.45 23.85 -7.19
C LEU A 807 21.32 24.84 -6.89
N HIS A 808 20.30 24.40 -6.14
CA HIS A 808 19.19 25.25 -5.73
C HIS A 808 19.64 26.47 -4.92
N LEU A 809 20.46 26.29 -3.88
CA LEU A 809 20.93 27.42 -3.07
C LEU A 809 21.86 28.35 -3.85
N SER A 810 22.63 27.83 -4.81
CA SER A 810 23.46 28.66 -5.69
C SER A 810 22.63 29.63 -6.53
N GLU A 811 21.43 29.23 -6.93
CA GLU A 811 20.48 30.08 -7.66
C GLU A 811 19.78 31.06 -6.72
N VAL A 812 19.26 30.58 -5.60
CA VAL A 812 18.57 31.39 -4.58
C VAL A 812 19.47 32.52 -4.07
N PHE A 813 20.73 32.24 -3.79
CA PHE A 813 21.69 33.22 -3.25
C PHE A 813 22.34 34.13 -4.30
N LYS A 814 21.86 34.14 -5.54
CA LYS A 814 22.19 35.23 -6.49
C LYS A 814 21.65 36.58 -6.03
N LYS A 815 20.61 36.60 -5.18
CA LYS A 815 20.13 37.81 -4.52
C LYS A 815 21.11 38.25 -3.44
N GLU A 816 21.69 39.43 -3.60
CA GLU A 816 22.68 40.02 -2.68
C GLU A 816 22.15 40.11 -1.23
N GLY A 817 22.98 39.70 -0.27
CA GLY A 817 22.68 39.73 1.18
C GLY A 817 21.72 38.64 1.68
N LEU A 818 21.04 37.90 0.79
CA LEU A 818 20.04 36.91 1.19
C LEU A 818 20.68 35.74 1.95
N LYS A 819 21.89 35.29 1.56
CA LYS A 819 22.59 34.17 2.20
C LYS A 819 22.89 34.48 3.66
N GLU A 820 23.40 35.68 3.92
CA GLU A 820 23.78 36.17 5.24
C GLU A 820 22.54 36.33 6.14
N GLU A 821 21.48 36.96 5.62
CA GLU A 821 20.22 37.12 6.34
C GLU A 821 19.50 35.79 6.60
N TRP A 822 19.56 34.86 5.67
CA TRP A 822 19.02 33.52 5.85
C TRP A 822 19.79 32.75 6.91
N LYS A 823 21.13 32.76 6.88
CA LYS A 823 21.98 32.11 7.89
C LYS A 823 21.81 32.71 9.29
N ALA A 824 21.67 34.03 9.40
CA ALA A 824 21.58 34.74 10.67
C ALA A 824 20.43 34.25 11.56
N GLY A 825 19.30 33.81 10.98
CA GLY A 825 18.12 33.41 11.72
C GLY A 825 17.49 34.55 12.52
N GLN A 826 16.61 34.18 13.45
CA GLN A 826 16.00 35.12 14.41
C GLN A 826 15.50 34.38 15.64
N ILE A 827 15.51 35.06 16.79
CA ILE A 827 14.92 34.59 18.04
C ILE A 827 14.19 35.75 18.72
N GLY A 828 13.06 35.46 19.36
CA GLY A 828 12.32 36.46 20.13
C GLY A 828 11.43 35.83 21.21
N PRO A 829 10.94 36.62 22.18
CA PRO A 829 9.93 36.15 23.12
C PRO A 829 8.62 35.88 22.38
N LEU A 830 7.94 34.77 22.69
CA LEU A 830 6.68 34.42 22.01
C LEU A 830 5.62 35.53 22.15
N SER A 831 5.58 36.20 23.31
CA SER A 831 4.62 37.24 23.63
C SER A 831 4.65 38.45 22.69
N ALA A 832 5.78 38.72 22.01
CA ALA A 832 5.87 39.80 21.01
C ALA A 832 5.07 39.50 19.73
N TYR A 833 4.77 38.22 19.47
CA TYR A 833 4.15 37.75 18.23
C TYR A 833 2.70 37.28 18.42
N LEU A 834 2.23 37.22 19.68
CA LEU A 834 0.86 36.81 19.98
C LEU A 834 -0.14 37.88 19.51
N PRO A 835 -1.24 37.47 18.83
CA PRO A 835 -2.31 38.39 18.45
C PRO A 835 -3.04 38.92 19.70
N LYS A 836 -3.20 40.25 19.80
CA LYS A 836 -3.80 40.92 20.97
C LYS A 836 -5.23 40.48 21.32
N ASN A 837 -6.02 39.97 20.36
CA ASN A 837 -7.45 39.70 20.51
C ASN A 837 -7.92 38.36 19.89
N ALA A 838 -7.06 37.35 19.78
CA ALA A 838 -7.47 36.11 19.15
C ALA A 838 -8.26 35.22 20.11
N SER A 839 -9.53 34.94 19.79
CA SER A 839 -10.29 33.87 20.42
C SER A 839 -9.63 32.52 20.15
N GLU A 840 -9.59 31.64 21.16
CA GLU A 840 -9.17 30.25 20.95
C GLU A 840 -10.11 29.57 19.96
N LYS A 841 -9.57 29.12 18.81
CA LYS A 841 -10.29 28.21 17.92
C LYS A 841 -10.43 26.88 18.66
N LYS A 842 -11.67 26.43 18.86
CA LYS A 842 -11.92 25.09 19.39
C LYS A 842 -11.37 24.04 18.43
N PHE A 843 -10.85 22.95 18.97
CA PHE A 843 -10.44 21.79 18.18
C PHE A 843 -11.61 21.29 17.33
N ASP A 844 -11.36 21.07 16.04
CA ASP A 844 -12.33 20.52 15.10
C ASP A 844 -11.93 19.09 14.70
N PRO A 845 -12.61 18.05 15.23
CA PRO A 845 -12.31 16.68 14.89
C PRO A 845 -12.51 16.35 13.41
N LYS A 846 -13.41 17.07 12.71
CA LYS A 846 -13.62 16.88 11.28
C LYS A 846 -12.37 17.29 10.50
N GLU A 847 -11.88 18.51 10.74
CA GLU A 847 -10.65 19.03 10.13
C GLU A 847 -9.45 18.11 10.44
N PHE A 848 -9.34 17.62 11.69
CA PHE A 848 -8.31 16.67 12.08
C PHE A 848 -8.37 15.36 11.28
N ILE A 849 -9.56 14.77 11.11
CA ILE A 849 -9.71 13.50 10.40
C ILE A 849 -9.49 13.67 8.90
N GLU A 850 -10.05 14.72 8.28
CA GLU A 850 -9.82 15.05 6.86
C GLU A 850 -8.33 15.18 6.57
N LEU A 851 -7.59 15.80 7.48
CA LEU A 851 -6.15 15.94 7.39
C LEU A 851 -5.42 14.60 7.43
N ARG A 852 -5.81 13.66 8.31
CA ARG A 852 -5.17 12.34 8.39
C ARG A 852 -5.51 11.42 7.23
N ILE A 853 -6.67 11.61 6.61
CA ILE A 853 -7.01 10.96 5.34
C ILE A 853 -6.08 11.50 4.24
N ARG A 854 -5.94 12.82 4.14
CA ARG A 854 -5.08 13.48 3.14
C ARG A 854 -3.60 13.12 3.31
N ASP A 855 -3.13 13.02 4.54
CA ASP A 855 -1.76 12.61 4.87
C ASP A 855 -1.53 11.09 4.62
N GLY A 856 -2.58 10.33 4.27
CA GLY A 856 -2.51 8.89 4.05
C GLY A 856 -2.34 8.07 5.33
N HIS A 857 -2.50 8.70 6.50
CA HIS A 857 -2.43 8.03 7.81
C HIS A 857 -3.70 7.21 8.08
N LEU A 858 -4.85 7.68 7.59
CA LEU A 858 -6.13 6.98 7.64
C LEU A 858 -6.47 6.35 6.27
N PRO A 859 -6.58 5.01 6.17
CA PRO A 859 -6.97 4.35 4.94
C PRO A 859 -8.49 4.54 4.69
N ILE A 860 -8.87 5.65 4.06
CA ILE A 860 -10.28 6.02 3.85
C ILE A 860 -11.10 4.97 3.11
N ASN A 861 -10.46 4.19 2.23
CA ASN A 861 -11.09 3.07 1.53
C ASN A 861 -11.56 1.93 2.45
N SER A 862 -11.12 1.91 3.71
CA SER A 862 -11.54 0.95 4.74
C SER A 862 -12.58 1.53 5.70
N LEU A 863 -13.01 2.78 5.48
CA LEU A 863 -13.89 3.58 6.36
C LEU A 863 -15.04 4.24 5.57
N PRO A 864 -15.96 3.44 4.99
CA PRO A 864 -16.94 3.93 4.02
C PRO A 864 -17.97 4.90 4.59
N ARG A 865 -18.39 4.76 5.85
CA ARG A 865 -19.36 5.67 6.48
C ARG A 865 -18.71 7.04 6.72
N LEU A 866 -17.45 7.06 7.13
CA LEU A 866 -16.65 8.27 7.30
C LEU A 866 -16.44 8.96 5.96
N ALA A 867 -16.05 8.22 4.92
CA ALA A 867 -15.89 8.76 3.57
C ALA A 867 -17.18 9.42 3.06
N SER A 868 -18.33 8.75 3.24
CA SER A 868 -19.65 9.30 2.93
C SER A 868 -19.96 10.58 3.71
N LEU A 869 -19.67 10.60 5.02
CA LEU A 869 -19.88 11.78 5.87
C LEU A 869 -19.01 12.98 5.44
N LEU A 870 -17.78 12.72 4.99
CA LEU A 870 -16.82 13.73 4.54
C LEU A 870 -16.96 14.07 3.05
N SER A 871 -17.88 13.43 2.33
CA SER A 871 -18.03 13.58 0.87
C SER A 871 -16.75 13.24 0.09
N ILE A 872 -15.98 12.26 0.57
CA ILE A 872 -14.76 11.77 -0.07
C ILE A 872 -15.09 10.52 -0.92
N PRO A 873 -14.77 10.51 -2.23
CA PRO A 873 -15.02 9.35 -3.08
C PRO A 873 -14.12 8.17 -2.70
N ILE A 874 -14.67 6.95 -2.68
CA ILE A 874 -13.95 5.71 -2.41
C ILE A 874 -13.64 5.03 -3.74
N THR A 875 -12.40 4.63 -3.98
CA THR A 875 -11.99 4.11 -5.29
C THR A 875 -12.00 2.58 -5.39
N LYS A 876 -11.94 1.85 -4.26
CA LYS A 876 -11.95 0.37 -4.20
C LYS A 876 -12.49 -0.14 -2.85
N GLU A 877 -13.33 -1.18 -2.88
CA GLU A 877 -13.72 -1.92 -1.67
C GLU A 877 -12.49 -2.64 -1.08
N THR A 878 -12.08 -2.22 0.11
CA THR A 878 -11.14 -2.97 0.97
C THR A 878 -11.92 -3.59 2.13
N SER A 879 -11.31 -4.52 2.89
CA SER A 879 -11.93 -5.05 4.10
C SER A 879 -12.28 -3.90 5.05
N VAL A 880 -13.57 -3.66 5.24
CA VAL A 880 -14.09 -2.56 6.05
C VAL A 880 -13.79 -2.81 7.54
N ASN A 881 -13.27 -1.81 8.24
CA ASN A 881 -13.26 -1.83 9.70
C ASN A 881 -14.45 -1.04 10.24
N GLU A 882 -15.59 -1.72 10.39
CA GLU A 882 -16.84 -1.09 10.81
C GLU A 882 -16.75 -0.42 12.19
N SER A 883 -15.89 -0.94 13.08
CA SER A 883 -15.70 -0.41 14.43
C SER A 883 -15.02 0.96 14.38
N LEU A 884 -13.88 1.06 13.71
CA LEU A 884 -13.17 2.34 13.58
C LEU A 884 -14.02 3.36 12.83
N ASP A 885 -14.68 2.93 11.76
CA ASP A 885 -15.55 3.76 10.95
C ASP A 885 -16.70 4.36 11.77
N ALA A 886 -17.37 3.54 12.59
CA ALA A 886 -18.43 4.01 13.49
C ALA A 886 -17.93 5.01 14.55
N LEU A 887 -16.76 4.76 15.15
CA LEU A 887 -16.17 5.64 16.17
C LEU A 887 -15.80 7.00 15.59
N LEU A 888 -15.13 7.03 14.42
CA LEU A 888 -14.73 8.27 13.76
C LEU A 888 -15.95 9.05 13.25
N VAL A 889 -16.99 8.39 12.71
CA VAL A 889 -18.25 9.03 12.36
C VAL A 889 -18.94 9.64 13.58
N GLY A 890 -18.94 8.94 14.72
CA GLY A 890 -19.46 9.44 15.98
C GLY A 890 -18.74 10.71 16.43
N LEU A 891 -17.41 10.70 16.37
CA LEU A 891 -16.56 11.83 16.72
C LEU A 891 -16.79 13.05 15.80
N VAL A 892 -16.90 12.86 14.48
CA VAL A 892 -17.18 13.95 13.53
C VAL A 892 -18.57 14.53 13.75
N LYS A 893 -19.58 13.69 13.99
CA LYS A 893 -20.96 14.17 14.20
C LYS A 893 -21.16 14.86 15.55
N ASN A 894 -20.43 14.43 16.57
CA ASN A 894 -20.54 14.96 17.92
C ASN A 894 -19.14 15.33 18.48
N PRO A 895 -18.53 16.44 18.06
CA PRO A 895 -17.19 16.82 18.50
C PRO A 895 -17.01 16.89 20.02
N ASP A 896 -18.05 17.34 20.74
CA ASP A 896 -18.05 17.43 22.20
C ASP A 896 -18.05 16.07 22.92
N SER A 897 -18.20 14.96 22.18
CA SER A 897 -18.11 13.59 22.71
C SER A 897 -16.66 13.10 22.90
N LEU A 898 -15.66 13.88 22.46
CA LEU A 898 -14.25 13.53 22.65
C LEU A 898 -13.98 13.36 24.15
N SER A 899 -13.62 12.14 24.52
CA SER A 899 -13.39 11.71 25.90
C SER A 899 -12.21 10.73 25.95
N PRO A 900 -11.53 10.57 27.10
CA PRO A 900 -10.43 9.61 27.22
C PRO A 900 -10.86 8.19 26.85
N GLU A 901 -12.10 7.81 27.17
CA GLU A 901 -12.71 6.53 26.83
C GLU A 901 -12.83 6.35 25.32
N LEU A 902 -13.41 7.33 24.61
CA LEU A 902 -13.53 7.30 23.15
C LEU A 902 -12.16 7.21 22.46
N ILE A 903 -11.15 7.92 22.96
CA ILE A 903 -9.78 7.85 22.42
C ILE A 903 -9.21 6.43 22.57
N ASN A 904 -9.41 5.78 23.71
CA ASN A 904 -8.93 4.42 23.92
C ASN A 904 -9.67 3.42 23.01
N GLU A 905 -10.97 3.62 22.78
CA GLU A 905 -11.74 2.81 21.82
C GLU A 905 -11.23 2.99 20.38
N ILE A 906 -10.93 4.22 19.96
CA ILE A 906 -10.32 4.50 18.65
C ILE A 906 -8.96 3.82 18.55
N GLU A 907 -8.11 3.93 19.58
CA GLU A 907 -6.79 3.31 19.61
C GLU A 907 -6.86 1.79 19.49
N GLU A 908 -7.78 1.15 20.22
CA GLU A 908 -8.00 -0.29 20.16
C GLU A 908 -8.49 -0.72 18.76
N ALA A 909 -9.43 0.02 18.18
CA ALA A 909 -9.93 -0.25 16.83
C ALA A 909 -8.82 -0.12 15.77
N VAL A 910 -7.94 0.88 15.87
CA VAL A 910 -6.81 1.07 14.95
C VAL A 910 -5.80 -0.06 15.07
N ARG A 911 -5.47 -0.51 16.28
CA ARG A 911 -4.57 -1.65 16.50
C ARG A 911 -5.06 -2.94 15.82
N GLN A 912 -6.36 -3.09 15.61
CA GLN A 912 -6.94 -4.26 14.94
C GLN A 912 -6.75 -4.23 13.41
N ILE A 913 -6.50 -3.06 12.79
CA ILE A 913 -6.50 -2.90 11.32
C ILE A 913 -5.26 -3.50 10.65
N LYS A 914 -4.19 -3.84 11.39
CA LYS A 914 -2.86 -4.13 10.81
C LYS A 914 -2.39 -3.04 9.82
N SER A 915 -2.95 -1.85 9.88
CA SER A 915 -2.46 -0.72 9.10
C SER A 915 -1.20 -0.16 9.75
N ASP A 916 -0.43 0.55 8.94
CA ASP A 916 0.74 1.28 9.37
C ASP A 916 0.43 2.15 10.60
N HIS A 917 1.31 2.12 11.58
CA HIS A 917 1.18 2.76 12.90
C HIS A 917 1.10 4.30 12.89
N GLU A 918 1.19 4.99 11.75
CA GLU A 918 1.24 6.46 11.73
C GLU A 918 -0.01 7.10 12.33
N PHE A 919 -1.20 6.52 12.14
CA PHE A 919 -2.40 7.06 12.77
C PHE A 919 -2.42 6.87 14.30
N LEU A 920 -1.74 5.85 14.84
CA LEU A 920 -1.54 5.76 16.30
C LEU A 920 -0.72 6.97 16.81
N ASN A 921 0.25 7.39 15.99
CA ASN A 921 0.96 8.67 16.04
C ASN A 921 0.03 9.87 16.28
N ASP A 922 -1.04 9.92 15.49
CA ASP A 922 -2.00 11.01 15.51
C ASP A 922 -2.99 10.92 16.68
N ILE A 923 -3.26 9.72 17.20
CA ILE A 923 -4.13 9.55 18.37
C ILE A 923 -3.52 10.19 19.63
N ASP A 924 -2.19 10.23 19.75
CA ASP A 924 -1.54 10.97 20.82
C ASP A 924 -1.86 12.47 20.76
N VAL A 925 -2.04 13.03 19.55
CA VAL A 925 -2.50 14.41 19.36
C VAL A 925 -3.91 14.58 19.94
N LEU A 926 -4.83 13.65 19.67
CA LEU A 926 -6.19 13.67 20.26
C LEU A 926 -6.15 13.62 21.78
N ARG A 927 -5.25 12.81 22.35
CA ARG A 927 -5.08 12.69 23.80
C ARG A 927 -4.57 13.99 24.40
N ASP A 928 -3.71 14.70 23.69
CA ASP A 928 -3.21 16.01 24.11
C ASP A 928 -4.28 17.10 24.03
N VAL A 929 -5.23 17.03 23.08
CA VAL A 929 -6.40 17.93 23.04
C VAL A 929 -7.25 17.83 24.31
N LEU A 930 -7.39 16.62 24.88
CA LEU A 930 -8.20 16.42 26.09
C LEU A 930 -7.54 16.88 27.37
N LYS A 931 -6.21 17.05 27.37
CA LYS A 931 -5.52 17.59 28.54
C LYS A 931 -5.85 19.08 28.60
N PRO A 932 -6.30 19.61 29.76
CA PRO A 932 -6.38 21.05 29.91
C PRO A 932 -5.00 21.61 29.58
N PRO A 933 -4.89 22.65 28.73
CA PRO A 933 -3.61 23.20 28.35
C PRO A 933 -2.89 23.54 29.65
N ALA A 934 -1.75 22.88 29.88
CA ALA A 934 -0.90 23.24 30.99
C ALA A 934 -0.58 24.72 30.76
N LYS A 935 -1.04 25.61 31.65
CA LYS A 935 -0.73 27.04 31.60
C LYS A 935 0.78 27.18 31.83
N LYS A 936 1.57 26.94 30.79
CA LYS A 936 2.94 27.43 30.71
C LYS A 936 2.80 28.95 30.69
N LYS A 937 3.58 29.65 31.50
CA LYS A 937 3.60 31.11 31.43
C LYS A 937 4.13 31.44 30.04
N GLU A 938 3.40 32.27 29.30
CA GLU A 938 3.80 32.66 27.94
C GLU A 938 5.19 33.30 27.93
N ASP A 939 5.57 33.95 29.04
CA ASP A 939 6.89 34.52 29.27
C ASP A 939 8.04 33.49 29.28
N ASP A 940 7.74 32.21 29.51
CA ASP A 940 8.72 31.11 29.49
C ASP A 940 8.89 30.51 28.08
N LEU A 941 8.14 30.99 27.08
CA LEU A 941 8.16 30.49 25.71
C LEU A 941 8.91 31.44 24.78
N ILE A 942 9.75 30.85 23.94
CA ILE A 942 10.47 31.57 22.88
C ILE A 942 9.99 31.10 21.51
N ILE A 943 10.10 31.98 20.52
CA ILE A 943 9.92 31.67 19.11
C ILE A 943 11.25 31.88 18.37
N VAL A 944 11.62 30.93 17.52
CA VAL A 944 12.94 30.89 16.88
C VAL A 944 12.86 30.35 15.46
N ASP A 945 13.52 31.04 14.53
CA ASP A 945 13.92 30.52 13.21
C ASP A 945 15.28 29.84 13.37
N SER A 946 15.26 28.53 13.62
CA SER A 946 16.43 27.75 14.02
C SER A 946 17.04 26.98 12.87
N ASP A 947 18.38 27.01 12.83
CA ASP A 947 19.23 26.16 12.01
C ASP A 947 20.01 25.14 12.85
N HIS A 948 19.71 25.04 14.14
CA HIS A 948 20.42 24.14 15.04
C HIS A 948 20.14 22.68 14.67
N TYR A 949 21.20 21.87 14.53
CA TYR A 949 21.11 20.48 14.08
C TYR A 949 20.10 19.64 14.88
N LEU A 950 20.07 19.76 16.21
CA LEU A 950 19.08 19.05 17.04
C LEU A 950 17.64 19.50 16.78
N ASP A 951 17.41 20.78 16.50
CA ASP A 951 16.04 21.23 16.22
C ASP A 951 15.55 20.67 14.89
N LEU A 952 16.41 20.66 13.86
CA LEU A 952 16.10 20.07 12.56
C LEU A 952 15.86 18.57 12.66
N PHE A 953 16.72 17.85 13.38
CA PHE A 953 16.63 16.41 13.53
C PHE A 953 15.45 15.96 14.40
N LEU A 954 15.08 16.75 15.42
CA LEU A 954 14.01 16.42 16.37
C LEU A 954 12.67 17.10 16.05
N CYS A 955 12.57 17.88 14.96
CA CYS A 955 11.41 18.73 14.68
C CYS A 955 10.09 17.96 14.51
N GLY A 956 10.12 16.69 14.12
CA GLY A 956 8.95 15.82 14.09
C GLY A 956 8.86 14.82 15.24
N THR A 957 9.93 14.66 16.03
CA THR A 957 9.94 13.79 17.22
C THR A 957 9.34 14.49 18.43
N GLU A 958 9.68 15.78 18.62
CA GLU A 958 9.18 16.56 19.76
C GLU A 958 7.75 17.08 19.55
N VAL A 959 7.33 17.17 18.29
CA VAL A 959 6.04 17.69 17.85
C VAL A 959 5.18 16.59 17.24
N ALA A 960 4.04 16.33 17.87
CA ALA A 960 3.15 15.26 17.47
C ALA A 960 2.49 15.49 16.08
N GLY A 961 2.09 14.38 15.44
CA GLY A 961 1.41 14.38 14.15
C GLY A 961 2.32 14.53 12.93
N SER A 962 3.63 14.55 13.11
CA SER A 962 4.66 14.52 12.06
C SER A 962 5.08 13.08 11.73
N CYS A 963 5.15 12.75 10.44
CA CYS A 963 5.73 11.48 9.96
C CYS A 963 7.27 11.52 9.91
N GLN A 964 7.86 12.72 9.80
CA GLN A 964 9.32 12.96 9.79
C GLN A 964 9.90 12.95 11.21
N ARG A 965 9.94 11.78 11.85
CA ARG A 965 10.42 11.61 13.23
C ARG A 965 11.43 10.46 13.34
N VAL A 966 12.32 10.55 14.33
CA VAL A 966 13.45 9.61 14.47
C VAL A 966 13.01 8.18 14.74
N ASN A 967 11.85 8.00 15.37
CA ASN A 967 11.23 6.70 15.66
C ASN A 967 10.02 6.40 14.74
N GLY A 968 9.92 7.10 13.60
CA GLY A 968 8.90 6.87 12.59
C GLY A 968 9.23 5.64 11.74
N PHE A 969 8.31 5.21 10.89
CA PHE A 969 8.67 4.16 9.92
C PHE A 969 9.71 4.65 8.95
N SER A 970 10.66 3.77 8.65
CA SER A 970 11.76 3.97 7.70
C SER A 970 11.31 4.56 6.35
N LYS A 971 10.19 4.02 5.82
CA LYS A 971 9.59 4.49 4.56
C LYS A 971 9.19 5.96 4.56
N TYR A 972 8.85 6.52 5.71
CA TYR A 972 8.43 7.92 5.85
C TYR A 972 9.60 8.80 6.30
N ASN A 973 10.34 8.36 7.31
CA ASN A 973 11.36 9.20 7.95
C ASN A 973 12.70 9.25 7.21
N LYS A 974 12.91 8.45 6.14
CA LYS A 974 14.13 8.55 5.31
C LYS A 974 14.38 9.97 4.77
N ALA A 975 13.33 10.76 4.62
CA ALA A 975 13.37 12.14 4.17
C ALA A 975 13.70 13.16 5.28
N LEU A 976 13.85 12.74 6.53
CA LEU A 976 14.28 13.59 7.65
C LEU A 976 15.65 14.20 7.39
N MET A 977 16.54 13.48 6.69
CA MET A 977 17.84 14.00 6.28
C MET A 977 17.74 15.18 5.32
N GLY A 978 16.64 15.33 4.58
CA GLY A 978 16.36 16.51 3.78
C GLY A 978 16.33 17.79 4.61
N TYR A 979 15.67 17.77 5.78
CA TYR A 979 15.65 18.91 6.70
C TYR A 979 17.01 19.18 7.30
N VAL A 980 17.74 18.12 7.62
CA VAL A 980 18.99 18.22 8.36
C VAL A 980 20.16 18.59 7.47
N GLN A 981 20.23 18.15 6.21
CA GLN A 981 21.41 18.39 5.36
C GLN A 981 21.25 19.53 4.37
N ASP A 982 20.03 19.85 3.94
CA ASP A 982 19.82 20.90 2.94
C ASP A 982 19.62 22.26 3.64
N GLY A 983 20.52 23.21 3.38
CA GLY A 983 20.49 24.55 3.96
C GLY A 983 19.32 25.41 3.49
N LYS A 984 18.52 24.97 2.51
CA LYS A 984 17.27 25.67 2.14
C LYS A 984 16.17 25.49 3.17
N HIS A 985 16.28 24.54 4.09
CA HIS A 985 15.33 24.27 5.15
C HIS A 985 15.77 24.89 6.47
N ARG A 986 14.83 25.54 7.15
CA ARG A 986 14.95 25.94 8.56
C ARG A 986 13.68 25.58 9.31
N VAL A 987 13.80 25.39 10.62
CA VAL A 987 12.65 25.11 11.48
C VAL A 987 12.27 26.38 12.20
N LEU A 988 11.06 26.88 11.93
CA LEU A 988 10.45 27.90 12.76
C LEU A 988 9.73 27.20 13.92
N ALA A 989 10.20 27.39 15.15
CA ALA A 989 9.73 26.67 16.33
C ALA A 989 9.33 27.61 17.47
N ILE A 990 8.30 27.20 18.22
CA ILE A 990 8.05 27.66 19.58
C ILE A 990 8.68 26.64 20.52
N LYS A 991 9.50 27.10 21.45
CA LYS A 991 10.18 26.25 22.43
C LYS A 991 9.83 26.68 23.84
N ASP A 992 9.81 25.70 24.74
CA ASP A 992 9.72 25.99 26.16
C ASP A 992 11.09 26.23 26.80
N SER A 993 11.10 26.49 28.11
CA SER A 993 12.30 26.78 28.88
C SER A 993 13.32 25.62 28.92
N THR A 994 12.93 24.40 28.52
CA THR A 994 13.87 23.27 28.40
C THR A 994 14.48 23.16 27.00
N GLY A 995 14.08 24.07 26.09
CA GLY A 995 14.46 24.05 24.69
C GLY A 995 13.65 23.08 23.85
N ARG A 996 12.71 22.31 24.42
CA ARG A 996 11.84 21.39 23.68
C ARG A 996 10.87 22.17 22.79
N ILE A 997 10.71 21.72 21.56
CA ILE A 997 9.76 22.28 20.59
C ILE A 997 8.34 21.88 20.98
N ILE A 998 7.44 22.85 21.10
CA ILE A 998 6.01 22.65 21.38
C ILE A 998 5.11 22.89 20.16
N GLY A 999 5.61 23.65 19.19
CA GLY A 999 4.96 23.89 17.91
C GLY A 999 5.98 24.32 16.88
N ARG A 1000 5.79 23.97 15.62
CA ARG A 1000 6.73 24.27 14.54
C ARG A 1000 6.08 24.42 13.17
N SER A 1001 6.79 25.07 12.27
CA SER A 1001 6.62 25.00 10.82
C SER A 1001 8.00 24.85 10.16
N ILE A 1002 8.05 24.29 8.96
CA ILE A 1002 9.25 24.28 8.13
C ILE A 1002 9.21 25.52 7.23
N LEU A 1003 10.31 26.28 7.22
CA LEU A 1003 10.56 27.34 6.27
C LEU A 1003 11.44 26.81 5.15
N ARG A 1004 11.09 27.12 3.90
CA ARG A 1004 11.92 26.78 2.73
C ARG A 1004 12.21 28.02 1.91
N LEU A 1005 13.46 28.19 1.49
CA LEU A 1005 13.75 29.04 0.33
C LEU A 1005 13.45 28.25 -0.93
N LEU A 1006 12.60 28.79 -1.80
CA LEU A 1006 12.24 28.24 -3.11
C LEU A 1006 12.38 29.31 -4.18
N LEU A 1007 12.20 28.93 -5.45
CA LEU A 1007 12.21 29.85 -6.58
C LEU A 1007 10.81 29.95 -7.20
N ASN A 1008 10.37 31.15 -7.56
CA ASN A 1008 9.16 31.32 -8.36
C ASN A 1008 9.43 31.05 -9.86
N GLU A 1009 8.43 31.23 -10.72
CA GLU A 1009 8.54 31.05 -12.17
C GLU A 1009 9.59 31.97 -12.83
N LYS A 1010 9.87 33.12 -12.21
CA LYS A 1010 10.90 34.08 -12.67
C LYS A 1010 12.29 33.77 -12.10
N ASN A 1011 12.47 32.65 -11.41
CA ASN A 1011 13.68 32.29 -10.66
C ASN A 1011 14.03 33.32 -9.57
N GLU A 1012 13.06 34.01 -9.00
CA GLU A 1012 13.27 34.88 -7.84
C GLU A 1012 13.06 34.08 -6.54
N PRO A 1013 13.87 34.31 -5.51
CA PRO A 1013 13.75 33.60 -4.25
C PRO A 1013 12.50 34.04 -3.49
N VAL A 1014 11.81 33.06 -2.89
CA VAL A 1014 10.62 33.24 -2.06
C VAL A 1014 10.75 32.42 -0.78
N LEU A 1015 10.10 32.87 0.30
CA LEU A 1015 10.02 32.13 1.55
C LEU A 1015 8.71 31.34 1.60
N PHE A 1016 8.81 30.02 1.52
CA PHE A 1016 7.68 29.11 1.64
C PHE A 1016 7.47 28.70 3.10
N PHE A 1017 6.26 28.98 3.62
CA PHE A 1017 5.82 28.61 4.95
C PHE A 1017 4.94 27.36 4.90
N GLU A 1018 5.47 26.25 5.40
CA GLU A 1018 4.72 25.00 5.49
C GLU A 1018 3.63 25.06 6.57
N ARG A 1019 2.79 24.02 6.61
CA ARG A 1019 1.77 23.88 7.65
C ARG A 1019 2.37 23.83 9.05
N VAL A 1020 1.58 24.31 10.00
CA VAL A 1020 1.96 24.31 11.42
C VAL A 1020 1.66 22.96 12.05
N TYR A 1021 2.60 22.47 12.86
CA TYR A 1021 2.46 21.29 13.71
C TYR A 1021 2.63 21.66 15.20
N PRO A 1022 1.98 20.93 16.12
CA PRO A 1022 0.97 19.94 15.82
C PRO A 1022 -0.29 20.63 15.27
N THR A 1023 -1.17 19.89 14.62
CA THR A 1023 -2.33 20.48 13.91
C THR A 1023 -3.35 21.08 14.87
N ASN A 1024 -3.34 20.64 16.12
CA ASN A 1024 -4.13 21.17 17.23
C ASN A 1024 -3.41 22.29 18.01
N LEU A 1025 -2.29 22.84 17.52
CA LEU A 1025 -1.63 23.97 18.16
C LEU A 1025 -2.63 25.14 18.31
N SER A 1026 -2.60 25.86 19.42
CA SER A 1026 -3.54 26.97 19.63
C SER A 1026 -3.46 27.99 18.48
N PHE A 1027 -4.61 28.54 18.08
CA PHE A 1027 -4.65 29.50 16.97
C PHE A 1027 -3.74 30.72 17.21
N GLN A 1028 -3.58 31.14 18.46
CA GLN A 1028 -2.67 32.21 18.84
C GLN A 1028 -1.21 31.87 18.51
N TYR A 1029 -0.78 30.65 18.82
CA TYR A 1029 0.58 30.17 18.54
C TYR A 1029 0.80 29.94 17.05
N GLN A 1030 -0.20 29.44 16.32
CA GLN A 1030 -0.13 29.35 14.85
C GLN A 1030 0.04 30.75 14.21
N ARG A 1031 -0.71 31.74 14.69
CA ARG A 1031 -0.55 33.13 14.24
C ARG A 1031 0.78 33.75 14.64
N ALA A 1032 1.30 33.45 15.82
CA ALA A 1032 2.62 33.91 16.22
C ALA A 1032 3.72 33.37 15.27
N LEU A 1033 3.66 32.08 14.92
CA LEU A 1033 4.55 31.49 13.90
C LEU A 1033 4.42 32.20 12.55
N GLN A 1034 3.19 32.43 12.08
CA GLN A 1034 2.99 33.13 10.82
C GLN A 1034 3.52 34.59 10.86
N ASN A 1035 3.23 35.34 11.93
CA ASN A 1035 3.70 36.72 12.11
C ASN A 1035 5.23 36.79 12.11
N PHE A 1036 5.87 35.83 12.79
CA PHE A 1036 7.33 35.72 12.81
C PHE A 1036 7.89 35.40 11.41
N ALA A 1037 7.26 34.49 10.66
CA ALA A 1037 7.64 34.19 9.29
C ALA A 1037 7.47 35.41 8.36
N THR A 1038 6.43 36.22 8.56
CA THR A 1038 6.22 37.48 7.82
C THR A 1038 7.33 38.48 8.10
N GLU A 1039 7.69 38.68 9.38
CA GLU A 1039 8.81 39.55 9.73
C GLU A 1039 10.13 39.05 9.11
N ARG A 1040 10.36 37.72 9.10
CA ARG A 1040 11.54 37.12 8.45
C ARG A 1040 11.58 37.40 6.96
N ALA A 1041 10.47 37.18 6.24
CA ALA A 1041 10.40 37.41 4.81
C ALA A 1041 10.64 38.90 4.47
N GLN A 1042 10.03 39.81 5.24
CA GLN A 1042 10.25 41.25 5.11
C GLN A 1042 11.71 41.65 5.33
N LYS A 1043 12.36 41.11 6.37
CA LYS A 1043 13.78 41.37 6.64
C LYS A 1043 14.70 40.89 5.52
N MET A 1044 14.37 39.76 4.89
CA MET A 1044 15.08 39.22 3.74
C MET A 1044 14.71 39.90 2.40
N GLY A 1045 13.68 40.76 2.40
CA GLY A 1045 13.16 41.41 1.21
C GLY A 1045 12.62 40.45 0.16
N ILE A 1046 11.99 39.34 0.57
CA ILE A 1046 11.38 38.33 -0.32
C ILE A 1046 9.92 38.08 0.06
N ASP A 1047 9.13 37.55 -0.87
CA ASP A 1047 7.72 37.24 -0.63
C ASP A 1047 7.56 36.06 0.32
N LEU A 1048 6.57 36.14 1.23
CA LEU A 1048 6.11 35.00 2.03
C LEU A 1048 4.91 34.33 1.35
N ILE A 1049 4.99 33.02 1.14
CA ILE A 1049 3.94 32.23 0.50
C ILE A 1049 3.63 30.95 1.28
N SER A 1050 2.46 30.35 1.06
CA SER A 1050 2.08 29.05 1.62
C SER A 1050 1.13 28.29 0.69
N SER A 1051 1.06 26.95 0.83
CA SER A 1051 0.08 26.12 0.11
C SER A 1051 -1.26 25.98 0.86
N ILE A 1052 -1.37 26.49 2.08
CA ILE A 1052 -2.64 26.45 2.83
C ILE A 1052 -3.59 27.49 2.22
N PRO A 1053 -4.70 27.05 1.59
CA PRO A 1053 -5.65 27.99 1.02
C PRO A 1053 -6.32 28.78 2.15
N ASN A 1054 -6.41 30.09 1.95
CA ASN A 1054 -7.31 30.94 2.71
C ASN A 1054 -8.03 31.82 1.69
N SER A 1055 -9.37 31.86 1.79
CA SER A 1055 -10.25 32.52 0.82
C SER A 1055 -9.93 34.00 0.59
N SER A 1056 -9.17 34.63 1.48
CA SER A 1056 -8.75 36.03 1.36
C SER A 1056 -7.37 36.23 0.73
N LEU A 1057 -6.61 35.16 0.43
CA LEU A 1057 -5.24 35.28 -0.07
C LEU A 1057 -5.20 35.24 -1.61
N GLU A 1058 -4.31 36.05 -2.17
CA GLU A 1058 -4.03 36.08 -3.61
C GLU A 1058 -3.29 34.79 -4.03
N LEU A 1059 -3.73 34.16 -5.12
CA LEU A 1059 -2.99 33.06 -5.75
C LEU A 1059 -1.66 33.61 -6.28
N TYR A 1060 -0.56 33.05 -5.80
CA TYR A 1060 0.80 33.44 -6.16
C TYR A 1060 1.27 32.75 -7.45
N GLY A 1061 0.97 31.46 -7.61
CA GLY A 1061 1.40 30.62 -8.73
C GLY A 1061 2.28 29.45 -8.31
N VAL A 1062 3.16 29.02 -9.22
CA VAL A 1062 4.06 27.86 -9.06
C VAL A 1062 5.40 28.27 -8.45
N VAL A 1063 5.93 27.43 -7.55
CA VAL A 1063 7.29 27.56 -7.04
C VAL A 1063 8.03 26.24 -7.09
N LYS A 1064 9.36 26.27 -7.22
CA LYS A 1064 10.19 25.09 -7.50
C LYS A 1064 11.42 24.96 -6.61
N SER A 1065 11.78 23.71 -6.36
CA SER A 1065 13.06 23.26 -5.80
C SER A 1065 13.86 22.63 -6.94
N LEU A 1066 15.08 23.12 -7.19
CA LEU A 1066 15.89 22.73 -8.36
C LEU A 1066 16.77 21.50 -8.12
N SER A 1067 17.07 21.18 -6.87
CA SER A 1067 17.93 20.07 -6.48
C SER A 1067 17.75 19.75 -5.02
N LEU A 1068 18.16 18.55 -4.63
CA LEU A 1068 18.23 18.12 -3.24
C LEU A 1068 19.69 17.96 -2.85
N LYS A 1069 20.06 18.39 -1.65
CA LYS A 1069 21.36 18.02 -1.07
C LYS A 1069 21.32 16.63 -0.42
N ALA A 1070 20.22 16.31 0.24
CA ALA A 1070 19.97 14.97 0.77
C ALA A 1070 19.35 14.08 -0.31
N PRO A 1071 19.39 12.74 -0.15
CA PRO A 1071 18.79 11.84 -1.12
C PRO A 1071 17.27 11.93 -1.23
N TYR A 1072 16.62 12.27 -0.12
CA TYR A 1072 15.17 12.41 -0.04
C TYR A 1072 14.79 13.67 0.72
N GLU A 1073 13.70 14.28 0.29
CA GLU A 1073 13.08 15.43 0.94
C GLU A 1073 11.58 15.20 1.08
N TYR A 1074 11.03 15.53 2.24
CA TYR A 1074 9.59 15.50 2.46
C TYR A 1074 9.04 16.91 2.29
N CYS A 1075 7.96 17.09 1.53
CA CYS A 1075 7.27 18.37 1.37
C CYS A 1075 5.77 18.20 1.62
N ASP A 1076 5.24 18.84 2.67
CA ASP A 1076 3.82 18.76 3.05
C ASP A 1076 2.91 19.23 1.90
N ALA A 1077 3.32 20.27 1.19
CA ALA A 1077 2.55 20.86 0.08
C ALA A 1077 2.46 19.95 -1.15
N ARG A 1078 3.31 18.93 -1.21
CA ARG A 1078 3.34 17.91 -2.27
C ARG A 1078 2.92 16.52 -1.79
N TYR A 1079 2.48 16.43 -0.54
CA TYR A 1079 1.95 15.22 0.07
C TYR A 1079 2.91 14.02 0.02
N GLY A 1080 4.22 14.24 0.20
CA GLY A 1080 5.12 13.10 0.15
C GLY A 1080 6.61 13.37 0.14
N ILE A 1081 7.33 12.30 -0.18
CA ILE A 1081 8.78 12.23 -0.33
C ILE A 1081 9.13 12.44 -1.80
N HIS A 1082 10.19 13.22 -2.04
CA HIS A 1082 10.79 13.46 -3.34
C HIS A 1082 12.28 13.09 -3.28
N ASP A 1083 12.80 12.58 -4.38
CA ASP A 1083 14.21 12.20 -4.60
C ASP A 1083 14.91 13.12 -5.62
N GLY A 1084 14.25 14.21 -6.01
CA GLY A 1084 14.76 15.16 -7.00
C GLY A 1084 14.05 16.51 -7.00
N PRO A 1085 14.22 17.29 -8.08
CA PRO A 1085 13.54 18.57 -8.27
C PRO A 1085 12.01 18.39 -8.19
N TYR A 1086 11.31 19.38 -7.66
CA TYR A 1086 9.86 19.35 -7.56
C TYR A 1086 9.27 20.76 -7.59
N GLU A 1087 7.97 20.84 -7.90
CA GLU A 1087 7.22 22.10 -8.00
C GLU A 1087 5.95 22.06 -7.16
N ILE A 1088 5.60 23.17 -6.51
CA ILE A 1088 4.35 23.36 -5.77
C ILE A 1088 3.45 24.28 -6.59
N SER A 1089 2.40 23.71 -7.19
CA SER A 1089 1.60 24.39 -8.21
C SER A 1089 0.62 25.45 -7.69
N TYR A 1090 0.23 25.37 -6.41
CA TYR A 1090 -0.78 26.25 -5.83
C TYR A 1090 -0.25 26.88 -4.55
N CYS A 1091 0.41 28.03 -4.69
CA CYS A 1091 0.86 28.84 -3.58
C CYS A 1091 0.02 30.12 -3.46
N TYR A 1092 -0.14 30.60 -2.24
CA TYR A 1092 -0.86 31.82 -1.91
C TYR A 1092 0.07 32.80 -1.20
N ARG A 1093 0.01 34.08 -1.55
CA ARG A 1093 0.80 35.14 -0.91
C ARG A 1093 0.25 35.43 0.48
N LEU A 1094 1.11 35.39 1.49
CA LEU A 1094 0.75 35.69 2.89
C LEU A 1094 1.05 37.14 3.30
N SER A 1095 2.01 37.79 2.64
CA SER A 1095 2.42 39.17 2.92
C SER A 1095 2.74 39.94 1.66
#